data_AF-A0AAV3J7Z3-F1
#
_entry.id   AF-A0AAV3J7Z3-F1
#
_cell.length_a   1.000
_cell.length_b   1.000
_cell.length_c   1.000
_cell.angle_alpha   90.00
_cell.angle_beta   90.00
_cell.angle_gamma   90.00
#
_symmetry.space_group_name_H-M   'P 1'
#
loop_
_entity.id
_entity.type
_entity.pdbx_description
1 polymer ?
#
loop_
_entity_poly.entity_id
_entity_poly.type
_entity_poly.pdbx_seq_one_letter_code
_entity_poly.pdbx_strand_id
1 'polypeptide(L)'
;MKKDKWIVLFGFVLSIFLLGAAGQTVSADEVTVNTVADLQDAVKNAPENRKVTLGGSFPTDIGATIALVESPYQVEVDGAGITLQSTTSKQLFSYGGGTGTAASSLTLKNFTLEGLGNNTRALAVSGYKGEFILENTIVNNFHGYDDGGAFYTSGNTTLKNSTFSNNVNNASGYSGGAIASKGYSANFKAYNSKFIANETKQVGTGNVGGEGGAIYFFQPSASAKFTFKNNYFEGNKSVEDVSGGGSKKLADGGAIAFFNTVDGTDIQFDGNSFVRNIAGDDGGAILIQTNANISSAATFRNNTFYQNKALGQDVSANNGGAIQIYANGGIMEGRRAVVDYINNSFVENEAVYDGGAIGSSGYVTNLSAGRYANNLFAGNKSRTASKNNIADSNVTGAGNIESNLGYDNGTVTSVTMENVFGTAPVGLVDNYNKITAGTSGDAIIVPTVPIAPEKLADDQVENLREVNEDQRGLPRTAKADIGSVEIDWIKYDSNGGIFDLGTALSKYEGTIYYEGTQPETYYQVGYKDLNQTIPAGTDLKATRDGYQFAGWSKEKDAKDPDENLAAGQTITIPKGNETLYAVWKKSEPVTVHYMTYDENKKLVQISPDEILTGALGAEYHANIKQIDNYVFSGVKEGDSITGFFSEEAKEITLIYTKAVKEQGIVLAQYQDESGKPLIGDEVMTGEVGSEYTTTQKVIDGYVFKEVVGTPSGKYVLGITKVVYVYTKIPAEQGKVIVHYQDEEQNSLSPDVELTGDIDDIYTAEVKPFDDYVLKGIEGNVSGKFTAHDQEVTLIYAKKGSGTEKGVLIVDYQDETGHPLLNSEVTIGEIDEDYETTQKSIDGYTFKEVQGNVTGKYVDGITRVTYIYTKDKEPEKLGNLTIKYQDEKGEKLAEDFTDSQPIGTSIPLEQLNKTFENYEFKEIKGFTSGVYTAEDQEITVIYRKLTGKVIVNHISDSGKVLANPVLMSGDVGDGYESAKKEFKGYKFKETLGNSTGIYTSELQIVTYIYSNKATIRILYVDEQGNELAPAEQKIGIIGDKYETQAQAIDGWTVKETPKNAKGNYQETEQTITYVYLKENKPAANVESDTTGNGGENTNNSNASITTYRSTKILPNAGGSTTATSKVLPRTGEQKNNTTILTVFGLLLLTIACVGAIKRRRA
;
A
#
# COMPACT_ATOMS: atom_id res chain seq x y z
N MET A 1 -61.64 70.21 18.63
CA MET A 1 -62.90 69.61 19.10
C MET A 1 -62.77 68.10 19.04
N LYS A 2 -62.99 67.37 20.16
CA LYS A 2 -63.12 65.89 20.29
C LYS A 2 -61.96 64.97 19.86
N LYS A 3 -61.57 64.09 20.81
CA LYS A 3 -61.09 62.69 20.65
C LYS A 3 -59.68 62.42 20.08
N ASP A 4 -58.70 62.50 20.97
CA ASP A 4 -57.95 61.33 21.49
C ASP A 4 -57.75 60.11 20.57
N LYS A 5 -56.50 59.87 20.19
CA LYS A 5 -55.91 58.52 20.11
C LYS A 5 -54.54 58.55 20.79
N TRP A 6 -54.31 57.67 21.76
CA TRP A 6 -53.02 57.45 22.40
C TRP A 6 -52.51 56.05 22.07
N ILE A 7 -51.18 55.91 22.05
CA ILE A 7 -50.50 54.63 21.84
C ILE A 7 -50.28 53.99 23.22
N VAL A 8 -50.83 52.80 23.44
CA VAL A 8 -50.46 51.92 24.57
C VAL A 8 -50.42 50.48 24.07
N LEU A 9 -49.40 49.74 24.53
CA LEU A 9 -49.18 48.32 24.26
C LEU A 9 -50.34 47.47 24.82
N PHE A 10 -50.89 46.55 24.04
CA PHE A 10 -51.94 45.64 24.52
C PHE A 10 -51.34 44.29 24.92
N GLY A 11 -51.63 43.87 26.15
CA GLY A 11 -51.39 42.52 26.65
C GLY A 11 -52.68 41.95 27.23
N PHE A 12 -52.82 40.61 27.24
CA PHE A 12 -54.07 39.88 27.50
C PHE A 12 -55.17 40.15 26.44
N VAL A 13 -56.14 39.26 26.20
CA VAL A 13 -56.66 38.16 27.04
C VAL A 13 -56.81 36.86 26.23
N LEU A 14 -56.44 35.73 26.82
CA LEU A 14 -57.33 34.55 26.79
C LEU A 14 -57.29 33.83 28.14
N SER A 15 -58.44 33.71 28.77
CA SER A 15 -58.66 32.97 30.01
C SER A 15 -60.13 32.58 30.06
N ILE A 16 -60.42 31.31 30.39
CA ILE A 16 -61.62 30.80 31.09
C ILE A 16 -61.57 29.26 31.04
N PHE A 17 -60.88 28.67 32.03
CA PHE A 17 -61.42 27.67 32.98
C PHE A 17 -60.29 26.85 33.63
N LEU A 18 -59.97 27.20 34.88
CA LEU A 18 -59.79 26.24 35.98
C LEU A 18 -59.59 27.02 37.29
N LEU A 19 -60.64 27.08 38.11
CA LEU A 19 -60.44 27.21 39.54
C LEU A 19 -60.07 25.82 40.06
N GLY A 20 -58.80 25.65 40.45
CA GLY A 20 -58.28 24.45 41.11
C GLY A 20 -57.34 24.91 42.22
N ALA A 21 -57.49 24.36 43.42
CA ALA A 21 -56.83 24.88 44.62
C ALA A 21 -55.29 24.80 44.52
N ALA A 22 -54.61 25.78 45.13
CA ALA A 22 -53.18 25.68 45.40
C ALA A 22 -52.95 24.55 46.42
N GLY A 23 -52.58 23.37 45.93
CA GLY A 23 -52.19 22.23 46.76
C GLY A 23 -50.88 22.53 47.49
N GLN A 24 -50.85 22.28 48.79
CA GLN A 24 -49.59 22.19 49.53
C GLN A 24 -48.81 20.98 48.99
N THR A 25 -47.52 21.13 48.76
CA THR A 25 -46.62 19.98 48.55
C THR A 25 -46.44 19.26 49.88
N VAL A 26 -47.38 18.38 50.19
CA VAL A 26 -47.26 17.40 51.26
C VAL A 26 -46.04 16.52 50.96
N SER A 27 -45.10 16.42 51.90
CA SER A 27 -43.99 15.48 51.77
C SER A 27 -44.55 14.07 51.73
N ALA A 28 -44.05 13.21 50.85
CA ALA A 28 -44.36 11.79 50.98
C ALA A 28 -43.81 11.26 52.31
N ASP A 29 -44.55 10.36 52.95
CA ASP A 29 -44.10 9.60 54.12
C ASP A 29 -43.06 8.57 53.65
N GLU A 30 -41.88 8.52 54.28
CA GLU A 30 -40.81 7.57 53.93
C GLU A 30 -40.60 6.52 55.02
N VAL A 31 -40.76 5.24 54.69
CA VAL A 31 -40.66 4.11 55.63
C VAL A 31 -39.75 3.00 55.09
N THR A 32 -38.92 2.42 55.95
CA THR A 32 -38.12 1.23 55.61
C THR A 32 -38.70 -0.01 56.28
N VAL A 33 -38.93 -1.08 55.50
CA VAL A 33 -39.58 -2.33 55.95
C VAL A 33 -38.65 -3.53 55.81
N ASN A 34 -38.66 -4.46 56.78
CA ASN A 34 -37.78 -5.63 56.78
C ASN A 34 -38.53 -6.98 56.78
N THR A 35 -39.88 -6.97 56.79
CA THR A 35 -40.67 -8.19 56.61
C THR A 35 -41.77 -7.99 55.56
N VAL A 36 -42.24 -9.10 54.99
CA VAL A 36 -43.38 -9.12 54.05
C VAL A 36 -44.64 -8.52 54.70
N ALA A 37 -44.88 -8.79 55.99
CA ALA A 37 -46.02 -8.25 56.72
C ALA A 37 -45.95 -6.72 56.84
N ASP A 38 -44.79 -6.16 57.18
CA ASP A 38 -44.57 -4.71 57.26
C ASP A 38 -44.79 -4.03 55.91
N LEU A 39 -44.32 -4.65 54.81
CA LEU A 39 -44.54 -4.15 53.45
C LEU A 39 -46.04 -4.15 53.08
N GLN A 40 -46.75 -5.24 53.37
CA GLN A 40 -48.19 -5.34 53.09
C GLN A 40 -48.99 -4.29 53.89
N ASP A 41 -48.63 -4.04 55.15
CA ASP A 41 -49.26 -3.00 55.96
C ASP A 41 -48.90 -1.59 55.47
N ALA A 42 -47.63 -1.32 55.19
CA ALA A 42 -47.15 -0.02 54.72
C ALA A 42 -47.80 0.42 53.40
N VAL A 43 -48.05 -0.51 52.47
CA VAL A 43 -48.77 -0.23 51.22
C VAL A 43 -50.27 -0.04 51.47
N LYS A 44 -50.91 -0.94 52.22
CA LYS A 44 -52.37 -0.94 52.46
C LYS A 44 -52.83 0.25 53.29
N ASN A 45 -52.09 0.56 54.36
CA ASN A 45 -52.42 1.56 55.37
C ASN A 45 -51.53 2.81 55.22
N ALA A 46 -51.34 3.26 53.97
CA ALA A 46 -50.73 4.55 53.69
C ALA A 46 -51.67 5.70 54.17
N PRO A 47 -51.19 6.66 54.98
CA PRO A 47 -51.99 7.81 55.45
C PRO A 47 -52.01 8.97 54.45
N GLU A 48 -51.04 9.00 53.54
CA GLU A 48 -50.86 9.96 52.45
C GLU A 48 -50.01 9.30 51.35
N ASN A 49 -49.51 10.07 50.39
CA ASN A 49 -48.53 9.54 49.42
C ASN A 49 -47.29 9.03 50.18
N ARG A 50 -46.82 7.83 49.85
CA ARG A 50 -45.82 7.11 50.65
C ARG A 50 -44.74 6.49 49.78
N LYS A 51 -43.50 6.51 50.26
CA LYS A 51 -42.39 5.73 49.74
C LYS A 51 -41.98 4.66 50.76
N VAL A 52 -41.92 3.42 50.30
CA VAL A 52 -41.52 2.25 51.07
C VAL A 52 -40.19 1.76 50.51
N THR A 53 -39.15 1.62 51.33
CA THR A 53 -37.88 1.03 50.91
C THR A 53 -37.70 -0.33 51.59
N LEU A 54 -37.27 -1.34 50.85
CA LEU A 54 -36.95 -2.64 51.42
C LEU A 54 -35.59 -2.58 52.12
N GLY A 55 -35.57 -2.84 53.43
CA GLY A 55 -34.36 -2.86 54.23
C GLY A 55 -33.52 -4.11 53.98
N GLY A 56 -32.23 -4.06 54.29
CA GLY A 56 -31.27 -5.15 54.03
C GLY A 56 -31.49 -6.45 54.80
N SER A 57 -32.55 -6.57 55.62
CA SER A 57 -33.01 -7.83 56.23
C SER A 57 -34.31 -8.37 55.63
N PHE A 58 -34.84 -7.74 54.57
CA PHE A 58 -36.02 -8.23 53.85
C PHE A 58 -35.73 -9.59 53.18
N PRO A 59 -36.64 -10.59 53.26
CA PRO A 59 -36.39 -11.92 52.72
C PRO A 59 -36.30 -11.92 51.19
N THR A 60 -35.25 -12.55 50.66
CA THR A 60 -35.02 -12.73 49.21
C THR A 60 -35.72 -13.96 48.63
N ASP A 61 -35.86 -15.04 49.42
CA ASP A 61 -36.61 -16.25 49.03
C ASP A 61 -38.02 -16.21 49.63
N ILE A 62 -39.01 -16.04 48.75
CA ILE A 62 -40.40 -15.74 49.09
C ILE A 62 -41.19 -17.05 49.21
N GLY A 63 -41.32 -17.56 50.44
CA GLY A 63 -42.09 -18.78 50.75
C GLY A 63 -43.62 -18.63 50.67
N ALA A 64 -44.14 -17.40 50.59
CA ALA A 64 -45.56 -17.10 50.41
C ALA A 64 -45.75 -15.74 49.70
N THR A 65 -46.69 -15.66 48.77
CA THR A 65 -46.92 -14.50 47.89
C THR A 65 -47.16 -13.20 48.66
N ILE A 66 -46.42 -12.15 48.29
CA ILE A 66 -46.56 -10.80 48.81
C ILE A 66 -47.87 -10.20 48.25
N ALA A 67 -48.95 -10.31 49.03
CA ALA A 67 -50.27 -9.83 48.63
C ALA A 67 -50.46 -8.36 49.01
N LEU A 68 -50.19 -7.48 48.04
CA LEU A 68 -50.42 -6.04 48.14
C LEU A 68 -51.87 -5.71 47.73
N VAL A 69 -52.43 -4.65 48.31
CA VAL A 69 -53.77 -4.16 47.96
C VAL A 69 -53.76 -2.65 47.75
N GLU A 70 -54.65 -2.18 46.88
CA GLU A 70 -54.70 -0.79 46.44
C GLU A 70 -55.03 0.20 47.58
N SER A 71 -54.16 1.21 47.72
CA SER A 71 -54.31 2.40 48.57
C SER A 71 -55.08 3.51 47.85
N PRO A 72 -55.74 4.46 48.53
CA PRO A 72 -56.25 5.69 47.92
C PRO A 72 -55.14 6.66 47.46
N TYR A 73 -53.90 6.50 47.94
CA TYR A 73 -52.77 7.38 47.65
C TYR A 73 -51.85 6.85 46.55
N GLN A 74 -50.79 7.59 46.25
CA GLN A 74 -49.68 7.13 45.40
C GLN A 74 -48.62 6.49 46.30
N VAL A 75 -48.31 5.21 46.05
CA VAL A 75 -47.34 4.44 46.84
C VAL A 75 -46.21 3.96 45.96
N GLU A 76 -44.98 4.33 46.31
CA GLU A 76 -43.75 3.83 45.69
C GLU A 76 -43.12 2.76 46.60
N VAL A 77 -42.81 1.58 46.06
CA VAL A 77 -42.02 0.55 46.73
C VAL A 77 -40.70 0.38 46.00
N ASP A 78 -39.62 0.81 46.66
CA ASP A 78 -38.24 0.71 46.20
C ASP A 78 -37.60 -0.58 46.74
N GLY A 79 -37.33 -1.52 45.85
CA GLY A 79 -36.63 -2.76 46.14
C GLY A 79 -35.13 -2.59 46.45
N ALA A 80 -34.57 -1.40 46.31
CA ALA A 80 -33.15 -1.10 46.57
C ALA A 80 -32.15 -2.00 45.82
N GLY A 81 -32.56 -2.56 44.66
CA GLY A 81 -31.76 -3.49 43.86
C GLY A 81 -31.86 -4.96 44.29
N ILE A 82 -32.76 -5.31 45.21
CA ILE A 82 -32.90 -6.67 45.75
C ILE A 82 -33.32 -7.68 44.66
N THR A 83 -32.76 -8.89 44.74
CA THR A 83 -33.26 -10.06 43.99
C THR A 83 -34.29 -10.80 44.84
N LEU A 84 -35.51 -10.93 44.32
CA LEU A 84 -36.58 -11.75 44.91
C LEU A 84 -36.82 -12.97 44.04
N GLN A 85 -36.89 -14.13 44.68
CA GLN A 85 -37.10 -15.45 44.07
C GLN A 85 -38.08 -16.28 44.90
N SER A 86 -38.49 -17.45 44.42
CA SER A 86 -39.19 -18.44 45.25
C SER A 86 -38.74 -19.86 44.92
N THR A 87 -37.94 -20.47 45.79
CA THR A 87 -37.54 -21.88 45.68
C THR A 87 -38.69 -22.86 45.92
N THR A 88 -39.82 -22.36 46.43
CA THR A 88 -41.06 -23.13 46.70
C THR A 88 -42.12 -22.99 45.59
N SER A 89 -41.70 -22.47 44.42
CA SER A 89 -42.55 -22.23 43.24
C SER A 89 -43.79 -21.39 43.55
N LYS A 90 -43.65 -20.36 44.39
CA LYS A 90 -44.72 -19.39 44.66
C LYS A 90 -44.57 -18.15 43.80
N GLN A 91 -45.71 -17.61 43.39
CA GLN A 91 -45.78 -16.28 42.80
C GLN A 91 -45.26 -15.24 43.80
N LEU A 92 -44.39 -14.33 43.37
CA LEU A 92 -43.71 -13.39 44.26
C LEU A 92 -44.68 -12.32 44.77
N PHE A 93 -45.43 -11.69 43.87
CA PHE A 93 -46.35 -10.59 44.19
C PHE A 93 -47.76 -10.84 43.64
N SER A 94 -48.78 -10.42 44.39
CA SER A 94 -50.11 -10.18 43.85
C SER A 94 -50.59 -8.80 44.25
N TYR A 95 -51.09 -8.01 43.30
CA TYR A 95 -51.71 -6.71 43.56
C TYR A 95 -53.23 -6.82 43.34
N GLY A 96 -53.99 -6.52 44.40
CA GLY A 96 -55.45 -6.65 44.44
C GLY A 96 -56.18 -5.33 44.64
N GLY A 97 -57.48 -5.33 44.32
CA GLY A 97 -58.39 -4.23 44.61
C GLY A 97 -58.47 -3.86 46.10
N GLY A 98 -58.70 -2.58 46.38
CA GLY A 98 -58.71 -2.03 47.73
C GLY A 98 -59.47 -0.71 47.84
N THR A 99 -58.93 0.22 48.63
CA THR A 99 -59.54 1.53 48.94
C THR A 99 -59.26 2.60 47.88
N GLY A 100 -58.68 2.22 46.73
CA GLY A 100 -58.21 3.14 45.70
C GLY A 100 -59.23 3.94 44.91
N THR A 101 -58.68 4.85 44.11
CA THR A 101 -59.36 5.77 43.20
C THR A 101 -58.63 5.80 41.85
N ALA A 102 -59.20 6.47 40.84
CA ALA A 102 -58.53 6.66 39.55
C ALA A 102 -57.26 7.54 39.59
N ALA A 103 -56.97 8.20 40.72
CA ALA A 103 -55.75 9.01 40.93
C ALA A 103 -54.68 8.31 41.79
N SER A 104 -54.99 7.10 42.27
CA SER A 104 -54.11 6.28 43.11
C SER A 104 -53.10 5.51 42.27
N SER A 105 -51.96 5.13 42.84
CA SER A 105 -50.98 4.31 42.14
C SER A 105 -50.16 3.40 43.07
N LEU A 106 -49.67 2.30 42.50
CA LEU A 106 -48.61 1.49 43.10
C LEU A 106 -47.46 1.38 42.10
N THR A 107 -46.31 1.93 42.45
CA THR A 107 -45.05 1.75 41.72
C THR A 107 -44.21 0.69 42.42
N LEU A 108 -43.86 -0.39 41.73
CA LEU A 108 -42.78 -1.29 42.16
C LEU A 108 -41.53 -0.93 41.33
N LYS A 109 -40.41 -0.61 42.00
CA LYS A 109 -39.17 -0.22 41.32
C LYS A 109 -37.91 -0.85 41.91
N ASN A 110 -36.84 -0.89 41.10
CA ASN A 110 -35.51 -1.35 41.50
C ASN A 110 -35.50 -2.81 42.01
N PHE A 111 -36.27 -3.68 41.37
CA PHE A 111 -36.33 -5.11 41.69
C PHE A 111 -35.61 -5.96 40.63
N THR A 112 -35.03 -7.09 41.05
CA THR A 112 -34.83 -8.23 40.16
C THR A 112 -35.76 -9.35 40.63
N LEU A 113 -36.75 -9.69 39.81
CA LEU A 113 -37.63 -10.84 40.03
C LEU A 113 -37.05 -12.01 39.24
N GLU A 114 -36.70 -13.09 39.93
CA GLU A 114 -36.05 -14.27 39.36
C GLU A 114 -36.89 -15.52 39.59
N GLY A 115 -37.32 -16.17 38.51
CA GLY A 115 -38.17 -17.35 38.57
C GLY A 115 -37.42 -18.67 38.81
N LEU A 116 -36.10 -18.71 38.58
CA LEU A 116 -35.26 -19.92 38.62
C LEU A 116 -35.75 -21.06 37.70
N GLY A 117 -36.56 -20.74 36.69
CA GLY A 117 -37.22 -21.72 35.83
C GLY A 117 -38.38 -22.47 36.50
N ASN A 118 -38.90 -21.98 37.63
CA ASN A 118 -40.00 -22.61 38.35
C ASN A 118 -41.34 -22.39 37.65
N ASN A 119 -42.24 -23.36 37.85
CA ASN A 119 -43.58 -23.40 37.26
C ASN A 119 -44.56 -22.42 37.95
N THR A 120 -44.24 -21.13 37.95
CA THR A 120 -45.01 -20.06 38.56
C THR A 120 -44.74 -18.73 37.84
N ARG A 121 -45.66 -17.77 37.95
CA ARG A 121 -45.48 -16.39 37.44
C ARG A 121 -44.85 -15.49 38.51
N ALA A 122 -44.22 -14.38 38.12
CA ALA A 122 -43.70 -13.38 39.04
C ALA A 122 -44.83 -12.59 39.74
N LEU A 123 -45.82 -12.15 38.96
CA LEU A 123 -46.75 -11.09 39.34
C LEU A 123 -48.16 -11.33 38.76
N ALA A 124 -49.19 -11.04 39.55
CA ALA A 124 -50.56 -10.88 39.08
C ALA A 124 -51.17 -9.58 39.60
N VAL A 125 -51.79 -8.78 38.72
CA VAL A 125 -52.30 -7.44 38.98
C VAL A 125 -53.79 -7.39 38.57
N SER A 126 -54.71 -7.22 39.52
CA SER A 126 -56.15 -7.34 39.23
C SER A 126 -57.08 -6.60 40.22
N GLY A 127 -58.26 -6.18 39.75
CA GLY A 127 -59.34 -5.66 40.60
C GLY A 127 -59.16 -4.24 41.19
N TYR A 128 -58.10 -3.53 40.81
CA TYR A 128 -57.76 -2.17 41.23
C TYR A 128 -58.33 -1.10 40.28
N LYS A 129 -58.26 0.19 40.64
CA LYS A 129 -58.89 1.32 39.92
C LYS A 129 -57.90 2.36 39.39
N GLY A 130 -56.76 2.51 40.06
CA GLY A 130 -55.70 3.46 39.73
C GLY A 130 -54.75 2.95 38.65
N GLU A 131 -53.46 3.28 38.79
CA GLU A 131 -52.39 2.82 37.90
C GLU A 131 -51.36 1.94 38.63
N PHE A 132 -51.05 0.78 38.05
CA PHE A 132 -49.93 -0.05 38.47
C PHE A 132 -48.71 0.26 37.59
N ILE A 133 -47.56 0.51 38.22
CA ILE A 133 -46.33 0.90 37.53
C ILE A 133 -45.22 -0.09 37.90
N LEU A 134 -44.54 -0.62 36.89
CA LEU A 134 -43.30 -1.39 37.04
C LEU A 134 -42.16 -0.57 36.43
N GLU A 135 -41.24 -0.08 37.27
CA GLU A 135 -40.14 0.78 36.86
C GLU A 135 -38.78 0.12 37.17
N ASN A 136 -37.77 0.27 36.30
CA ASN A 136 -36.38 -0.13 36.60
C ASN A 136 -36.26 -1.56 37.16
N THR A 137 -37.05 -2.50 36.64
CA THR A 137 -37.22 -3.85 37.20
C THR A 137 -36.93 -4.94 36.17
N ILE A 138 -36.18 -5.95 36.57
CA ILE A 138 -35.95 -7.18 35.80
C ILE A 138 -36.99 -8.23 36.20
N VAL A 139 -37.56 -8.93 35.22
CA VAL A 139 -38.46 -10.08 35.39
C VAL A 139 -37.91 -11.21 34.52
N ASN A 140 -37.18 -12.13 35.15
CA ASN A 140 -36.41 -13.14 34.45
C ASN A 140 -36.86 -14.57 34.77
N ASN A 141 -36.87 -15.44 33.74
CA ASN A 141 -36.81 -16.90 33.92
C ASN A 141 -37.98 -17.50 34.74
N PHE A 142 -39.20 -16.98 34.56
CA PHE A 142 -40.45 -17.58 35.08
C PHE A 142 -41.09 -18.50 34.03
N HIS A 143 -41.58 -19.68 34.44
CA HIS A 143 -42.15 -20.69 33.54
C HIS A 143 -43.65 -20.94 33.82
N GLY A 144 -44.51 -19.98 33.48
CA GLY A 144 -45.95 -20.08 33.75
C GLY A 144 -46.65 -21.25 33.04
N TYR A 145 -47.70 -21.77 33.70
CA TYR A 145 -48.66 -22.74 33.16
C TYR A 145 -50.09 -22.16 33.04
N ASP A 146 -50.22 -20.85 33.25
CA ASP A 146 -51.44 -20.07 33.08
C ASP A 146 -51.20 -18.98 32.02
N ASP A 147 -52.27 -18.24 31.69
CA ASP A 147 -52.34 -17.10 30.77
C ASP A 147 -51.05 -16.28 30.53
N GLY A 148 -50.35 -15.84 31.59
CA GLY A 148 -49.11 -15.07 31.47
C GLY A 148 -47.94 -15.80 32.11
N GLY A 149 -46.85 -16.00 31.35
CA GLY A 149 -45.67 -16.77 31.78
C GLY A 149 -44.98 -16.17 33.01
N ALA A 150 -44.91 -14.84 33.10
CA ALA A 150 -44.32 -14.10 34.21
C ALA A 150 -45.25 -13.05 34.83
N PHE A 151 -46.10 -12.38 34.03
CA PHE A 151 -46.93 -11.27 34.48
C PHE A 151 -48.34 -11.32 33.88
N TYR A 152 -49.36 -11.24 34.73
CA TYR A 152 -50.75 -11.02 34.32
C TYR A 152 -51.27 -9.67 34.84
N THR A 153 -51.98 -8.91 34.00
CA THR A 153 -52.64 -7.66 34.40
C THR A 153 -54.09 -7.57 33.91
N SER A 154 -54.94 -6.82 34.61
CA SER A 154 -56.34 -6.53 34.22
C SER A 154 -56.77 -5.06 34.39
N GLY A 155 -55.83 -4.11 34.55
CA GLY A 155 -56.13 -2.69 34.77
C GLY A 155 -55.03 -1.77 34.24
N ASN A 156 -55.07 -0.46 34.53
CA ASN A 156 -54.07 0.48 33.99
C ASN A 156 -52.66 0.08 34.41
N THR A 157 -51.78 -0.14 33.44
CA THR A 157 -50.45 -0.73 33.62
C THR A 157 -49.43 0.06 32.84
N THR A 158 -48.38 0.54 33.51
CA THR A 158 -47.22 1.18 32.86
C THR A 158 -45.95 0.39 33.19
N LEU A 159 -45.27 -0.08 32.15
CA LEU A 159 -43.91 -0.61 32.20
C LEU A 159 -42.95 0.51 31.79
N LYS A 160 -41.90 0.73 32.56
CA LYS A 160 -40.90 1.77 32.28
C LYS A 160 -39.51 1.24 32.61
N ASN A 161 -38.55 1.43 31.70
CA ASN A 161 -37.14 1.06 31.91
C ASN A 161 -36.99 -0.36 32.48
N SER A 162 -37.78 -1.34 32.01
CA SER A 162 -37.88 -2.67 32.65
C SER A 162 -37.54 -3.78 31.66
N THR A 163 -36.99 -4.88 32.16
CA THR A 163 -36.56 -6.02 31.34
C THR A 163 -37.41 -7.25 31.64
N PHE A 164 -37.98 -7.86 30.61
CA PHE A 164 -38.60 -9.17 30.65
C PHE A 164 -37.75 -10.14 29.81
N SER A 165 -37.07 -11.09 30.46
CA SER A 165 -36.12 -11.98 29.78
C SER A 165 -36.30 -13.45 30.11
N ASN A 166 -36.10 -14.32 29.11
CA ASN A 166 -36.11 -15.79 29.27
C ASN A 166 -37.39 -16.35 29.91
N ASN A 167 -38.50 -15.62 29.91
CA ASN A 167 -39.76 -16.11 30.49
C ASN A 167 -40.44 -17.06 29.51
N VAL A 168 -40.99 -18.15 30.03
CA VAL A 168 -41.61 -19.21 29.22
C VAL A 168 -43.07 -19.37 29.61
N ASN A 169 -43.94 -19.60 28.63
CA ASN A 169 -45.30 -20.07 28.87
C ASN A 169 -45.54 -21.47 28.31
N ASN A 170 -46.00 -22.37 29.18
CA ASN A 170 -46.35 -23.76 28.91
C ASN A 170 -47.88 -24.03 29.07
N ALA A 171 -48.70 -23.00 29.17
CA ALA A 171 -50.16 -23.08 29.12
C ALA A 171 -50.63 -23.37 27.68
N SER A 172 -51.69 -24.16 27.51
CA SER A 172 -52.38 -24.27 26.22
C SER A 172 -53.47 -23.20 26.10
N GLY A 173 -53.50 -22.49 24.96
CA GLY A 173 -54.50 -21.47 24.64
C GLY A 173 -53.97 -20.08 24.91
N TYR A 174 -54.84 -19.18 25.37
CA TYR A 174 -54.66 -17.73 25.57
C TYR A 174 -53.38 -17.31 26.34
N SER A 175 -52.21 -17.38 25.71
CA SER A 175 -50.93 -17.38 26.42
C SER A 175 -49.86 -16.45 25.84
N GLY A 176 -49.17 -15.75 26.74
CA GLY A 176 -48.01 -14.91 26.43
C GLY A 176 -46.77 -15.35 27.23
N GLY A 177 -45.61 -15.41 26.56
CA GLY A 177 -44.36 -15.94 27.14
C GLY A 177 -43.88 -15.17 28.37
N ALA A 178 -44.06 -13.85 28.39
CA ALA A 178 -43.84 -13.02 29.58
C ALA A 178 -45.15 -12.43 30.12
N ILE A 179 -45.94 -11.73 29.30
CA ILE A 179 -47.09 -10.93 29.73
C ILE A 179 -48.37 -11.39 29.03
N ALA A 180 -49.48 -11.49 29.77
CA ALA A 180 -50.79 -11.67 29.14
C ALA A 180 -51.98 -11.00 29.85
N SER A 181 -53.07 -10.84 29.09
CA SER A 181 -54.40 -10.50 29.63
C SER A 181 -55.56 -11.01 28.76
N LYS A 182 -56.76 -11.04 29.35
CA LYS A 182 -58.04 -11.44 28.73
C LYS A 182 -59.12 -10.41 29.08
N GLY A 183 -59.93 -9.99 28.09
CA GLY A 183 -61.01 -9.02 28.32
C GLY A 183 -60.51 -7.64 28.72
N TYR A 184 -59.26 -7.30 28.37
CA TYR A 184 -58.57 -6.11 28.87
C TYR A 184 -59.27 -4.83 28.41
N SER A 185 -59.49 -3.89 29.33
CA SER A 185 -60.36 -2.72 29.11
C SER A 185 -59.76 -1.38 29.57
N ALA A 186 -58.46 -1.37 29.85
CA ALA A 186 -57.72 -0.27 30.45
C ALA A 186 -56.55 0.21 29.55
N ASN A 187 -55.69 1.07 30.07
CA ASN A 187 -54.50 1.57 29.38
C ASN A 187 -53.28 0.69 29.70
N PHE A 188 -52.67 0.03 28.71
CA PHE A 188 -51.36 -0.61 28.83
C PHE A 188 -50.30 0.25 28.15
N LYS A 189 -49.22 0.54 28.85
CA LYS A 189 -48.10 1.35 28.33
C LYS A 189 -46.78 0.62 28.57
N ALA A 190 -45.91 0.60 27.57
CA ALA A 190 -44.53 0.13 27.70
C ALA A 190 -43.61 1.21 27.13
N TYR A 191 -42.73 1.71 28.00
CA TYR A 191 -41.74 2.74 27.68
C TYR A 191 -40.34 2.22 27.94
N ASN A 192 -39.43 2.38 26.98
CA ASN A 192 -38.00 2.12 27.18
C ASN A 192 -37.71 0.74 27.81
N SER A 193 -38.54 -0.25 27.50
CA SER A 193 -38.52 -1.57 28.12
C SER A 193 -38.07 -2.63 27.14
N LYS A 194 -37.50 -3.71 27.66
CA LYS A 194 -36.71 -4.69 26.91
C LYS A 194 -37.30 -6.08 27.08
N PHE A 195 -37.52 -6.79 25.99
CA PHE A 195 -38.16 -8.09 25.94
C PHE A 195 -37.25 -9.05 25.16
N ILE A 196 -36.55 -9.95 25.86
CA ILE A 196 -35.50 -10.80 25.27
C ILE A 196 -35.79 -12.28 25.47
N ALA A 197 -35.78 -13.07 24.39
CA ALA A 197 -35.85 -14.53 24.45
C ALA A 197 -37.01 -15.09 25.31
N ASN A 198 -38.13 -14.37 25.38
CA ASN A 198 -39.36 -14.90 25.97
C ASN A 198 -40.02 -15.86 24.97
N GLU A 199 -40.63 -16.94 25.45
CA GLU A 199 -41.01 -18.07 24.61
C GLU A 199 -42.37 -18.67 25.02
N THR A 200 -43.29 -18.87 24.07
CA THR A 200 -44.50 -19.67 24.29
C THR A 200 -44.35 -21.01 23.56
N LYS A 201 -44.53 -22.13 24.28
CA LYS A 201 -44.15 -23.49 23.84
C LYS A 201 -45.31 -24.43 23.51
N GLN A 202 -46.52 -24.08 23.92
CA GLN A 202 -47.71 -24.93 23.78
C GLN A 202 -48.71 -24.25 22.85
N VAL A 203 -49.20 -25.01 21.87
CA VAL A 203 -50.25 -24.57 20.95
C VAL A 203 -51.61 -24.64 21.62
N GLY A 204 -52.49 -23.68 21.30
CA GLY A 204 -53.88 -23.65 21.72
C GLY A 204 -54.66 -24.91 21.35
N THR A 205 -55.01 -25.71 22.36
CA THR A 205 -55.87 -26.89 22.23
C THR A 205 -57.33 -26.49 22.03
N GLY A 206 -57.67 -25.87 20.90
CA GLY A 206 -59.03 -25.42 20.61
C GLY A 206 -59.24 -24.75 19.25
N ASN A 207 -60.46 -24.27 19.01
CA ASN A 207 -60.81 -23.58 17.76
C ASN A 207 -60.11 -22.22 17.61
N VAL A 208 -59.70 -21.59 18.70
CA VAL A 208 -58.80 -20.45 18.75
C VAL A 208 -57.38 -20.98 19.04
N GLY A 209 -56.53 -20.96 18.01
CA GLY A 209 -55.07 -20.92 18.19
C GLY A 209 -54.68 -19.45 18.25
N GLY A 210 -53.75 -19.09 19.10
CA GLY A 210 -53.41 -17.70 19.33
C GLY A 210 -52.66 -17.50 20.62
N GLU A 211 -51.36 -17.31 20.47
CA GLU A 211 -50.36 -17.16 21.50
C GLU A 211 -49.45 -15.97 21.12
N GLY A 212 -48.58 -15.51 22.01
CA GLY A 212 -47.59 -14.45 21.70
C GLY A 212 -46.26 -14.70 22.39
N GLY A 213 -45.14 -14.47 21.71
CA GLY A 213 -43.82 -14.89 22.22
C GLY A 213 -43.36 -14.13 23.46
N ALA A 214 -43.65 -12.83 23.59
CA ALA A 214 -43.45 -12.06 24.81
C ALA A 214 -44.76 -11.55 25.42
N ILE A 215 -45.67 -10.99 24.60
CA ILE A 215 -46.87 -10.29 25.08
C ILE A 215 -48.11 -10.80 24.33
N TYR A 216 -49.19 -11.06 25.07
CA TYR A 216 -50.46 -11.57 24.52
C TYR A 216 -51.70 -10.86 25.07
N PHE A 217 -52.60 -10.41 24.20
CA PHE A 217 -53.87 -9.79 24.60
C PHE A 217 -55.06 -10.41 23.87
N PHE A 218 -55.95 -11.08 24.62
CA PHE A 218 -57.18 -11.68 24.10
C PHE A 218 -58.42 -10.84 24.40
N GLN A 219 -59.23 -10.59 23.37
CA GLN A 219 -60.46 -9.79 23.45
C GLN A 219 -60.24 -8.46 24.20
N PRO A 220 -59.31 -7.60 23.75
CA PRO A 220 -59.27 -6.22 24.24
C PRO A 220 -60.60 -5.54 23.91
N SER A 221 -61.12 -4.71 24.81
CA SER A 221 -62.38 -3.99 24.62
C SER A 221 -62.20 -2.71 23.81
N ALA A 222 -63.32 -2.16 23.33
CA ALA A 222 -63.38 -0.87 22.63
C ALA A 222 -62.91 0.36 23.45
N SER A 223 -62.56 0.19 24.74
CA SER A 223 -61.97 1.23 25.59
C SER A 223 -60.49 0.98 25.92
N ALA A 224 -59.93 -0.14 25.49
CA ALA A 224 -58.54 -0.49 25.76
C ALA A 224 -57.59 0.33 24.88
N LYS A 225 -56.46 0.72 25.48
CA LYS A 225 -55.40 1.47 24.82
C LYS A 225 -54.05 0.80 25.06
N PHE A 226 -53.24 0.71 24.02
CA PHE A 226 -51.92 0.09 24.05
C PHE A 226 -50.89 1.06 23.46
N THR A 227 -49.87 1.41 24.24
CA THR A 227 -48.80 2.31 23.79
C THR A 227 -47.45 1.66 24.04
N PHE A 228 -46.79 1.24 22.97
CA PHE A 228 -45.41 0.76 22.99
C PHE A 228 -44.53 1.87 22.42
N LYS A 229 -43.72 2.52 23.25
CA LYS A 229 -42.73 3.51 22.78
C LYS A 229 -41.32 3.17 23.21
N ASN A 230 -40.37 3.27 22.27
CA ASN A 230 -38.93 3.13 22.50
C ASN A 230 -38.50 1.77 23.11
N ASN A 231 -39.27 0.70 22.89
CA ASN A 231 -38.97 -0.63 23.43
C ASN A 231 -38.05 -1.44 22.50
N TYR A 232 -37.40 -2.45 23.06
CA TYR A 232 -36.56 -3.39 22.32
C TYR A 232 -37.04 -4.84 22.50
N PHE A 233 -37.39 -5.50 21.41
CA PHE A 233 -37.87 -6.89 21.38
C PHE A 233 -36.89 -7.73 20.57
N GLU A 234 -36.05 -8.55 21.22
CA GLU A 234 -35.12 -9.45 20.50
C GLU A 234 -35.34 -10.94 20.82
N GLY A 235 -35.35 -11.75 19.76
CA GLY A 235 -35.25 -13.21 19.86
C GLY A 235 -36.42 -13.89 20.59
N ASN A 236 -37.54 -13.19 20.78
CA ASN A 236 -38.75 -13.76 21.37
C ASN A 236 -39.40 -14.75 20.37
N LYS A 237 -40.16 -15.72 20.90
CA LYS A 237 -40.60 -16.90 20.14
C LYS A 237 -42.00 -17.36 20.48
N SER A 238 -42.79 -17.66 19.45
CA SER A 238 -44.02 -18.46 19.55
C SER A 238 -43.85 -19.70 18.67
N VAL A 239 -42.97 -20.61 19.08
CA VAL A 239 -42.49 -21.73 18.25
C VAL A 239 -43.04 -23.07 18.75
N GLU A 240 -43.76 -23.79 17.88
CA GLU A 240 -44.14 -25.18 18.12
C GLU A 240 -43.00 -26.13 17.66
N ASP A 241 -42.53 -27.00 18.55
CA ASP A 241 -41.56 -28.05 18.21
C ASP A 241 -42.29 -29.30 17.65
N VAL A 242 -42.53 -29.31 16.34
CA VAL A 242 -43.40 -30.30 15.65
C VAL A 242 -42.72 -31.67 15.44
N SER A 243 -42.26 -32.31 16.51
CA SER A 243 -41.76 -33.70 16.49
C SER A 243 -42.88 -34.75 16.37
N GLY A 244 -43.74 -34.61 15.36
CA GLY A 244 -44.82 -35.56 15.06
C GLY A 244 -45.85 -35.00 14.07
N GLY A 245 -45.88 -35.56 12.86
CA GLY A 245 -46.67 -35.07 11.73
C GLY A 245 -48.18 -35.32 11.87
N GLY A 246 -48.92 -34.27 12.18
CA GLY A 246 -50.37 -34.16 12.06
C GLY A 246 -50.74 -32.70 11.77
N SER A 247 -51.95 -32.44 11.26
CA SER A 247 -52.42 -31.08 10.99
C SER A 247 -52.61 -30.31 12.30
N LYS A 248 -51.62 -29.50 12.65
CA LYS A 248 -51.55 -28.66 13.85
C LYS A 248 -51.56 -27.20 13.41
N LYS A 249 -52.07 -26.32 14.28
CA LYS A 249 -51.96 -24.88 14.10
C LYS A 249 -50.65 -24.45 14.73
N LEU A 250 -49.84 -23.67 14.03
CA LEU A 250 -48.66 -23.08 14.65
C LEU A 250 -49.08 -21.82 15.42
N ALA A 251 -48.16 -21.25 16.20
CA ALA A 251 -48.41 -20.08 17.02
C ALA A 251 -47.91 -18.80 16.33
N ASP A 252 -48.66 -17.71 16.46
CA ASP A 252 -48.41 -16.43 15.78
C ASP A 252 -47.63 -15.43 16.65
N GLY A 253 -47.26 -14.27 16.09
CA GLY A 253 -46.86 -13.08 16.86
C GLY A 253 -45.60 -13.28 17.71
N GLY A 254 -44.46 -13.45 17.05
CA GLY A 254 -43.20 -13.89 17.67
C GLY A 254 -42.70 -13.02 18.84
N ALA A 255 -43.10 -11.74 18.91
CA ALA A 255 -42.98 -10.92 20.11
C ALA A 255 -44.34 -10.56 20.72
N ILE A 256 -45.32 -10.13 19.91
CA ILE A 256 -46.61 -9.62 20.40
C ILE A 256 -47.77 -10.17 19.57
N ALA A 257 -48.84 -10.62 20.23
CA ALA A 257 -50.09 -10.98 19.55
C ALA A 257 -51.33 -10.35 20.21
N PHE A 258 -52.19 -9.76 19.38
CA PHE A 258 -53.52 -9.28 19.74
C PHE A 258 -54.57 -10.17 19.07
N PHE A 259 -55.46 -10.78 19.87
CA PHE A 259 -56.49 -11.70 19.39
C PHE A 259 -57.90 -11.20 19.65
N ASN A 260 -58.80 -11.45 18.69
CA ASN A 260 -60.21 -11.04 18.74
C ASN A 260 -60.39 -9.53 19.04
N THR A 261 -59.53 -8.68 18.47
CA THR A 261 -59.59 -7.21 18.61
C THR A 261 -60.95 -6.68 18.11
N VAL A 262 -61.47 -5.63 18.75
CA VAL A 262 -62.76 -5.00 18.40
C VAL A 262 -62.59 -3.53 18.02
N ASP A 263 -63.59 -2.96 17.35
CA ASP A 263 -63.62 -1.55 16.97
C ASP A 263 -63.47 -0.64 18.21
N GLY A 264 -62.79 0.49 18.04
CA GLY A 264 -62.40 1.41 19.12
C GLY A 264 -61.12 1.03 19.90
N THR A 265 -60.58 -0.19 19.77
CA THR A 265 -59.30 -0.58 20.42
C THR A 265 -58.12 0.20 19.82
N ASP A 266 -57.39 0.95 20.66
CA ASP A 266 -56.31 1.87 20.25
C ASP A 266 -54.93 1.21 20.49
N ILE A 267 -54.12 1.03 19.45
CA ILE A 267 -52.84 0.30 19.47
C ILE A 267 -51.75 1.12 18.75
N GLN A 268 -50.74 1.56 19.50
CA GLN A 268 -49.72 2.48 19.00
C GLN A 268 -48.31 1.94 19.25
N PHE A 269 -47.51 1.87 18.19
CA PHE A 269 -46.10 1.49 18.20
C PHE A 269 -45.25 2.65 17.69
N ASP A 270 -44.47 3.28 18.57
CA ASP A 270 -43.65 4.47 18.27
C ASP A 270 -42.16 4.23 18.61
N GLY A 271 -41.27 4.21 17.63
CA GLY A 271 -39.82 4.14 17.87
C GLY A 271 -39.25 2.81 18.38
N ASN A 272 -40.01 1.71 18.34
CA ASN A 272 -39.56 0.41 18.87
C ASN A 272 -38.67 -0.35 17.87
N SER A 273 -37.73 -1.16 18.37
CA SER A 273 -36.96 -2.10 17.52
C SER A 273 -37.36 -3.55 17.82
N PHE A 274 -37.77 -4.26 16.77
CA PHE A 274 -38.11 -5.69 16.75
C PHE A 274 -37.04 -6.44 15.95
N VAL A 275 -36.29 -7.30 16.62
CA VAL A 275 -35.06 -7.92 16.12
C VAL A 275 -35.15 -9.44 16.23
N ARG A 276 -35.07 -10.17 15.11
CA ARG A 276 -34.91 -11.64 15.11
C ARG A 276 -35.96 -12.41 15.92
N ASN A 277 -37.16 -11.85 16.09
CA ASN A 277 -38.27 -12.55 16.72
C ASN A 277 -38.83 -13.61 15.75
N ILE A 278 -39.41 -14.69 16.28
CA ILE A 278 -39.80 -15.86 15.49
C ILE A 278 -41.22 -16.29 15.82
N ALA A 279 -42.11 -16.25 14.84
CA ALA A 279 -43.44 -16.87 14.91
C ALA A 279 -43.42 -18.28 14.27
N GLY A 280 -44.25 -19.18 14.79
CA GLY A 280 -44.49 -20.50 14.24
C GLY A 280 -45.30 -20.47 12.94
N ASP A 281 -46.42 -19.73 12.91
CA ASP A 281 -47.15 -19.40 11.67
C ASP A 281 -46.83 -17.96 11.23
N ASP A 282 -47.64 -16.98 11.62
CA ASP A 282 -47.63 -15.64 11.03
C ASP A 282 -47.14 -14.54 11.98
N GLY A 283 -46.63 -13.43 11.43
CA GLY A 283 -46.31 -12.23 12.20
C GLY A 283 -45.05 -12.42 13.04
N GLY A 284 -43.90 -12.58 12.38
CA GLY A 284 -42.63 -12.94 13.04
C GLY A 284 -42.22 -12.03 14.20
N ALA A 285 -42.66 -10.77 14.22
CA ALA A 285 -42.67 -9.93 15.41
C ALA A 285 -44.08 -9.71 15.98
N ILE A 286 -45.08 -9.38 15.15
CA ILE A 286 -46.39 -8.91 15.60
C ILE A 286 -47.53 -9.56 14.81
N LEU A 287 -48.56 -10.05 15.51
CA LEU A 287 -49.89 -10.32 14.95
C LEU A 287 -50.94 -9.37 15.54
N ILE A 288 -51.83 -8.86 14.69
CA ILE A 288 -53.12 -8.27 15.10
C ILE A 288 -54.27 -8.99 14.38
N GLN A 289 -55.01 -9.83 15.11
CA GLN A 289 -56.28 -10.41 14.66
C GLN A 289 -57.47 -9.55 15.15
N THR A 290 -58.39 -9.23 14.24
CA THR A 290 -59.64 -8.49 14.52
C THR A 290 -60.90 -9.29 14.21
N ASN A 291 -61.95 -9.07 15.00
CA ASN A 291 -63.32 -9.52 14.78
C ASN A 291 -64.28 -8.40 14.34
N ALA A 292 -63.77 -7.19 14.10
CA ALA A 292 -64.57 -6.03 13.75
C ALA A 292 -63.87 -5.18 12.69
N ASN A 293 -64.52 -4.11 12.27
CA ASN A 293 -63.81 -3.04 11.57
C ASN A 293 -62.79 -2.40 12.52
N ILE A 294 -61.59 -2.11 12.01
CA ILE A 294 -60.61 -1.22 12.65
C ILE A 294 -60.43 -0.03 11.72
N SER A 295 -60.88 1.15 12.15
CA SER A 295 -60.77 2.39 11.40
C SER A 295 -59.48 3.16 11.78
N SER A 296 -58.33 2.62 11.37
CA SER A 296 -57.00 3.19 11.67
C SER A 296 -56.75 3.46 13.16
N ALA A 297 -57.11 2.48 14.00
CA ALA A 297 -56.79 2.49 15.42
C ALA A 297 -55.51 1.69 15.75
N ALA A 298 -54.87 1.07 14.75
CA ALA A 298 -53.54 0.48 14.85
C ALA A 298 -52.54 1.29 14.01
N THR A 299 -51.48 1.78 14.65
CA THR A 299 -50.50 2.70 14.05
C THR A 299 -49.06 2.33 14.40
N PHE A 300 -48.22 2.24 13.36
CA PHE A 300 -46.78 1.98 13.46
C PHE A 300 -46.01 3.22 12.97
N ARG A 301 -45.29 3.89 13.87
CA ARG A 301 -44.44 5.06 13.60
C ARG A 301 -42.99 4.80 14.01
N ASN A 302 -42.01 5.16 13.18
CA ASN A 302 -40.57 5.14 13.51
C ASN A 302 -40.00 3.80 14.01
N ASN A 303 -40.65 2.66 13.76
CA ASN A 303 -40.16 1.37 14.26
C ASN A 303 -39.13 0.76 13.31
N THR A 304 -38.19 -0.04 13.85
CA THR A 304 -37.30 -0.90 13.07
C THR A 304 -37.70 -2.36 13.24
N PHE A 305 -37.94 -3.06 12.13
CA PHE A 305 -38.15 -4.49 12.05
C PHE A 305 -36.97 -5.11 11.29
N TYR A 306 -36.09 -5.81 12.01
CA TYR A 306 -34.85 -6.36 11.47
C TYR A 306 -34.78 -7.89 11.67
N GLN A 307 -34.66 -8.64 10.56
CA GLN A 307 -34.46 -10.10 10.56
C GLN A 307 -35.52 -10.93 11.32
N ASN A 308 -36.74 -10.42 11.51
CA ASN A 308 -37.84 -11.20 12.12
C ASN A 308 -38.34 -12.28 11.14
N LYS A 309 -38.89 -13.38 11.66
CA LYS A 309 -39.21 -14.57 10.86
C LYS A 309 -40.58 -15.17 11.18
N ALA A 310 -41.40 -15.35 10.14
CA ALA A 310 -42.63 -16.14 10.17
C ALA A 310 -42.38 -17.51 9.53
N LEU A 311 -42.44 -18.59 10.33
CA LEU A 311 -42.08 -19.96 9.91
C LEU A 311 -43.21 -20.72 9.18
N GLY A 312 -44.37 -20.08 8.98
CA GLY A 312 -45.63 -20.77 8.75
C GLY A 312 -45.70 -21.85 7.69
N GLN A 313 -46.52 -22.87 7.97
CA GLN A 313 -46.63 -24.07 7.15
C GLN A 313 -47.93 -24.11 6.33
N ASP A 314 -48.96 -23.35 6.69
CA ASP A 314 -50.21 -23.28 5.91
C ASP A 314 -50.02 -22.49 4.61
N VAL A 315 -50.33 -23.13 3.48
CA VAL A 315 -50.22 -22.58 2.12
C VAL A 315 -51.32 -21.56 1.76
N SER A 316 -52.28 -21.30 2.65
CA SER A 316 -53.54 -20.62 2.31
C SER A 316 -53.64 -19.13 2.68
N ALA A 317 -52.63 -18.55 3.34
CA ALA A 317 -52.64 -17.15 3.78
C ALA A 317 -51.47 -16.31 3.19
N ASN A 318 -51.69 -15.01 3.00
CA ASN A 318 -50.61 -14.03 2.95
C ASN A 318 -50.01 -13.96 4.36
N ASN A 319 -48.69 -14.13 4.56
CA ASN A 319 -48.06 -14.18 5.88
C ASN A 319 -46.91 -13.18 6.07
N GLY A 320 -47.02 -12.35 7.12
CA GLY A 320 -46.07 -11.28 7.41
C GLY A 320 -44.83 -11.75 8.17
N GLY A 321 -43.65 -11.62 7.55
CA GLY A 321 -42.37 -11.97 8.19
C GLY A 321 -42.02 -11.11 9.42
N ALA A 322 -42.55 -9.88 9.48
CA ALA A 322 -42.51 -9.02 10.67
C ALA A 322 -43.92 -8.77 11.25
N ILE A 323 -44.88 -8.33 10.44
CA ILE A 323 -46.23 -7.94 10.90
C ILE A 323 -47.32 -8.68 10.11
N GLN A 324 -48.19 -9.40 10.81
CA GLN A 324 -49.42 -9.96 10.25
C GLN A 324 -50.66 -9.20 10.73
N ILE A 325 -51.58 -8.91 9.82
CA ILE A 325 -52.92 -8.43 10.13
C ILE A 325 -53.95 -9.47 9.65
N TYR A 326 -54.80 -9.97 10.55
CA TYR A 326 -55.82 -10.98 10.22
C TYR A 326 -57.25 -10.46 10.46
N ALA A 327 -58.02 -10.31 9.38
CA ALA A 327 -59.42 -9.91 9.40
C ALA A 327 -60.34 -11.15 9.48
N ASN A 328 -60.63 -11.60 10.70
CA ASN A 328 -61.52 -12.73 10.96
C ASN A 328 -62.98 -12.37 10.66
N GLY A 329 -63.77 -13.29 10.10
CA GLY A 329 -65.19 -13.08 9.78
C GLY A 329 -65.75 -14.10 8.79
N GLY A 330 -67.09 -14.20 8.68
CA GLY A 330 -67.73 -15.12 7.75
C GLY A 330 -67.73 -14.64 6.29
N ILE A 331 -68.06 -15.55 5.35
CA ILE A 331 -68.17 -15.29 3.88
C ILE A 331 -69.28 -14.24 3.54
N MET A 332 -70.09 -13.82 4.51
CA MET A 332 -71.14 -12.80 4.33
C MET A 332 -70.82 -11.46 5.02
N GLU A 333 -69.67 -11.33 5.68
CA GLU A 333 -69.27 -10.09 6.37
C GLU A 333 -68.22 -9.32 5.58
N GLY A 334 -68.34 -7.98 5.59
CA GLY A 334 -67.42 -7.07 4.92
C GLY A 334 -66.49 -6.34 5.88
N ARG A 335 -65.85 -7.05 6.83
CA ARG A 335 -64.99 -6.44 7.86
C ARG A 335 -63.71 -5.87 7.24
N ARG A 336 -63.22 -4.77 7.79
CA ARG A 336 -62.04 -4.05 7.28
C ARG A 336 -61.06 -3.69 8.38
N ALA A 337 -59.79 -4.04 8.21
CA ALA A 337 -58.72 -3.65 9.12
C ALA A 337 -57.80 -2.62 8.46
N VAL A 338 -58.04 -1.33 8.71
CA VAL A 338 -57.17 -0.24 8.22
C VAL A 338 -56.07 0.02 9.24
N VAL A 339 -54.82 0.03 8.79
CA VAL A 339 -53.61 0.16 9.63
C VAL A 339 -52.69 1.22 9.03
N ASP A 340 -52.16 2.14 9.84
CA ASP A 340 -51.17 3.12 9.37
C ASP A 340 -49.73 2.60 9.62
N TYR A 341 -48.94 2.57 8.55
CA TYR A 341 -47.50 2.33 8.58
C TYR A 341 -46.79 3.61 8.13
N ILE A 342 -46.19 4.33 9.06
CA ILE A 342 -45.56 5.63 8.85
C ILE A 342 -44.08 5.55 9.23
N ASN A 343 -43.17 5.78 8.28
CA ASN A 343 -41.75 6.00 8.56
C ASN A 343 -41.06 4.85 9.33
N ASN A 344 -41.38 3.59 9.02
CA ASN A 344 -40.75 2.41 9.63
C ASN A 344 -39.67 1.81 8.70
N SER A 345 -38.69 1.11 9.28
CA SER A 345 -37.67 0.35 8.55
C SER A 345 -37.94 -1.15 8.62
N PHE A 346 -38.16 -1.80 7.49
CA PHE A 346 -38.33 -3.25 7.35
C PHE A 346 -37.14 -3.83 6.58
N VAL A 347 -36.20 -4.43 7.30
CA VAL A 347 -34.92 -4.88 6.77
C VAL A 347 -34.70 -6.37 7.04
N GLU A 348 -34.45 -7.14 5.98
CA GLU A 348 -34.12 -8.58 6.02
C GLU A 348 -35.11 -9.52 6.73
N ASN A 349 -36.37 -9.12 6.95
CA ASN A 349 -37.39 -9.99 7.52
C ASN A 349 -37.77 -11.14 6.54
N GLU A 350 -38.25 -12.27 7.05
CA GLU A 350 -38.48 -13.48 6.25
C GLU A 350 -39.86 -14.10 6.53
N ALA A 351 -40.60 -14.44 5.47
CA ALA A 351 -41.85 -15.19 5.54
C ALA A 351 -41.77 -16.46 4.66
N VAL A 352 -42.34 -17.56 5.15
CA VAL A 352 -42.26 -18.85 4.44
C VAL A 352 -43.20 -18.94 3.22
N TYR A 353 -44.12 -17.99 2.99
CA TYR A 353 -44.97 -17.91 1.79
C TYR A 353 -44.95 -16.53 1.11
N ASP A 354 -45.72 -15.57 1.60
CA ASP A 354 -46.20 -14.39 0.86
C ASP A 354 -46.19 -13.15 1.77
N GLY A 355 -45.22 -12.23 1.62
CA GLY A 355 -45.15 -10.99 2.42
C GLY A 355 -44.00 -10.94 3.44
N GLY A 356 -42.75 -10.99 2.97
CA GLY A 356 -41.56 -11.12 3.82
C GLY A 356 -41.37 -10.05 4.90
N ALA A 357 -42.04 -8.89 4.82
CA ALA A 357 -42.17 -7.96 5.94
C ALA A 357 -43.61 -7.89 6.48
N ILE A 358 -44.61 -7.64 5.63
CA ILE A 358 -45.99 -7.37 6.03
C ILE A 358 -46.96 -8.28 5.27
N GLY A 359 -47.82 -8.98 6.01
CA GLY A 359 -48.88 -9.83 5.48
C GLY A 359 -50.26 -9.42 6.00
N SER A 360 -51.27 -9.66 5.18
CA SER A 360 -52.64 -9.18 5.39
C SER A 360 -53.61 -10.23 4.85
N SER A 361 -54.42 -10.84 5.71
CA SER A 361 -55.26 -11.98 5.33
C SER A 361 -56.63 -11.99 6.02
N GLY A 362 -57.56 -12.78 5.48
CA GLY A 362 -58.94 -12.90 5.93
C GLY A 362 -59.80 -13.74 4.98
N TYR A 363 -61.04 -14.04 5.36
CA TYR A 363 -62.00 -14.69 4.45
C TYR A 363 -62.39 -13.74 3.31
N VAL A 364 -62.74 -14.29 2.14
CA VAL A 364 -62.93 -13.63 0.81
C VAL A 364 -63.63 -12.24 0.80
N THR A 365 -64.52 -11.94 1.74
CA THR A 365 -65.25 -10.66 1.84
C THR A 365 -64.68 -9.68 2.88
N ASN A 366 -63.80 -10.13 3.77
CA ASN A 366 -63.11 -9.33 4.78
C ASN A 366 -61.72 -8.93 4.25
N LEU A 367 -61.39 -7.64 4.35
CA LEU A 367 -60.21 -7.07 3.71
C LEU A 367 -59.41 -6.21 4.71
N SER A 368 -58.28 -6.72 5.17
CA SER A 368 -57.23 -5.92 5.82
C SER A 368 -56.46 -5.10 4.78
N ALA A 369 -56.07 -3.88 5.13
CA ALA A 369 -55.61 -2.89 4.17
C ALA A 369 -54.68 -1.84 4.80
N GLY A 370 -53.40 -1.92 4.51
CA GLY A 370 -52.39 -1.00 5.02
C GLY A 370 -52.37 0.35 4.30
N ARG A 371 -52.06 1.41 5.06
CA ARG A 371 -51.76 2.75 4.55
C ARG A 371 -50.28 3.01 4.76
N TYR A 372 -49.52 3.04 3.67
CA TYR A 372 -48.06 3.07 3.72
C TYR A 372 -47.55 4.47 3.38
N ALA A 373 -46.76 5.06 4.28
CA ALA A 373 -46.11 6.36 4.11
C ALA A 373 -44.64 6.31 4.56
N ASN A 374 -43.72 6.64 3.66
CA ASN A 374 -42.28 6.86 3.95
C ASN A 374 -41.56 5.69 4.65
N ASN A 375 -42.07 4.46 4.50
CA ASN A 375 -41.42 3.26 5.02
C ASN A 375 -40.31 2.80 4.06
N LEU A 376 -39.26 2.25 4.65
CA LEU A 376 -38.15 1.60 3.97
C LEU A 376 -38.35 0.08 3.98
N PHE A 377 -38.33 -0.55 2.81
CA PHE A 377 -38.32 -2.00 2.66
C PHE A 377 -37.06 -2.44 1.92
N ALA A 378 -36.17 -3.19 2.57
CA ALA A 378 -34.91 -3.64 1.97
C ALA A 378 -34.56 -5.09 2.34
N GLY A 379 -34.27 -5.92 1.34
CA GLY A 379 -33.75 -7.28 1.53
C GLY A 379 -34.68 -8.27 2.26
N ASN A 380 -35.97 -7.95 2.48
CA ASN A 380 -36.92 -8.90 3.02
C ASN A 380 -37.21 -10.02 2.00
N LYS A 381 -37.60 -11.20 2.49
CA LYS A 381 -37.60 -12.45 1.71
C LYS A 381 -38.94 -13.18 1.89
N SER A 382 -39.52 -13.64 0.78
CA SER A 382 -40.65 -14.57 0.79
C SER A 382 -40.44 -15.70 -0.23
N ARG A 383 -41.31 -16.72 -0.22
CA ARG A 383 -41.24 -17.81 -1.20
C ARG A 383 -41.76 -17.36 -2.56
N THR A 384 -42.83 -16.56 -2.58
CA THR A 384 -43.32 -15.96 -3.82
C THR A 384 -42.55 -14.69 -4.11
N ALA A 385 -41.51 -14.80 -4.94
CA ALA A 385 -40.64 -13.68 -5.34
C ALA A 385 -41.38 -12.42 -5.84
N SER A 386 -42.66 -12.55 -6.21
CA SER A 386 -43.64 -11.49 -6.51
C SER A 386 -44.10 -10.61 -5.35
N LYS A 387 -43.82 -10.99 -4.09
CA LYS A 387 -44.30 -10.35 -2.84
C LYS A 387 -43.24 -10.46 -1.73
N ASN A 388 -42.06 -9.88 -1.93
CA ASN A 388 -40.94 -10.01 -1.00
C ASN A 388 -41.10 -9.14 0.26
N ASN A 389 -41.75 -7.99 0.16
CA ASN A 389 -41.97 -7.10 1.30
C ASN A 389 -43.45 -7.10 1.76
N ILE A 390 -44.42 -6.95 0.85
CA ILE A 390 -45.84 -6.75 1.19
C ILE A 390 -46.75 -7.75 0.47
N ALA A 391 -47.69 -8.35 1.22
CA ALA A 391 -48.77 -9.17 0.71
C ALA A 391 -50.13 -8.73 1.29
N ASP A 392 -50.76 -7.73 0.66
CA ASP A 392 -51.89 -6.99 1.23
C ASP A 392 -53.11 -6.91 0.29
N SER A 393 -54.31 -6.73 0.86
CA SER A 393 -55.59 -6.81 0.12
C SER A 393 -56.16 -5.42 -0.18
N ASN A 394 -56.42 -5.13 -1.45
CA ASN A 394 -56.76 -3.76 -1.87
C ASN A 394 -58.18 -3.33 -1.45
N VAL A 395 -58.26 -2.33 -0.58
CA VAL A 395 -59.48 -1.59 -0.21
C VAL A 395 -59.37 -0.15 -0.68
N THR A 396 -60.50 0.47 -1.05
CA THR A 396 -60.57 1.90 -1.40
C THR A 396 -60.01 2.77 -0.26
N GLY A 397 -58.87 3.43 -0.49
CA GLY A 397 -58.18 4.26 0.50
C GLY A 397 -56.97 3.61 1.20
N ALA A 398 -56.56 2.41 0.76
CA ALA A 398 -55.34 1.74 1.18
C ALA A 398 -54.29 1.67 0.05
N GLY A 399 -53.05 1.30 0.38
CA GLY A 399 -51.92 1.20 -0.54
C GLY A 399 -50.81 2.23 -0.26
N ASN A 400 -49.97 2.46 -1.27
CA ASN A 400 -48.85 3.41 -1.23
C ASN A 400 -49.37 4.86 -1.29
N ILE A 401 -49.27 5.62 -0.20
CA ILE A 401 -49.84 6.98 -0.09
C ILE A 401 -48.77 8.08 -0.25
N GLU A 402 -47.57 7.83 0.29
CA GLU A 402 -46.42 8.74 0.25
C GLU A 402 -45.16 7.97 -0.24
N SER A 403 -43.98 8.57 -0.21
CA SER A 403 -42.75 8.02 -0.83
C SER A 403 -42.17 6.82 -0.06
N ASN A 404 -42.70 5.61 -0.27
CA ASN A 404 -42.16 4.37 0.30
C ASN A 404 -41.10 3.75 -0.62
N LEU A 405 -39.92 3.45 -0.08
CA LEU A 405 -38.83 2.82 -0.84
C LEU A 405 -38.91 1.30 -0.70
N GLY A 406 -38.81 0.57 -1.81
CA GLY A 406 -38.91 -0.89 -1.82
C GLY A 406 -40.34 -1.45 -1.75
N TYR A 407 -41.37 -0.61 -1.78
CA TYR A 407 -42.78 -1.04 -1.80
C TYR A 407 -43.04 -1.99 -2.99
N ASP A 408 -43.59 -3.19 -2.73
CA ASP A 408 -43.67 -4.28 -3.72
C ASP A 408 -44.99 -5.09 -3.71
N ASN A 409 -46.09 -4.51 -3.19
CA ASN A 409 -47.37 -5.21 -3.01
C ASN A 409 -47.95 -5.76 -4.33
N GLY A 410 -47.65 -7.02 -4.64
CA GLY A 410 -48.05 -7.72 -5.87
C GLY A 410 -47.15 -7.49 -7.09
N THR A 411 -45.98 -6.85 -6.96
CA THR A 411 -44.97 -6.73 -8.02
C THR A 411 -43.61 -6.48 -7.41
N VAL A 412 -42.62 -7.33 -7.74
CA VAL A 412 -41.25 -7.28 -7.20
C VAL A 412 -40.66 -5.87 -7.26
N THR A 413 -40.11 -5.39 -6.14
CA THR A 413 -39.26 -4.19 -6.17
C THR A 413 -37.89 -4.48 -6.76
N SER A 414 -37.32 -3.52 -7.48
CA SER A 414 -35.92 -3.54 -7.91
C SER A 414 -34.96 -2.99 -6.85
N VAL A 415 -35.46 -2.53 -5.69
CA VAL A 415 -34.63 -2.00 -4.60
C VAL A 415 -33.92 -3.14 -3.88
N THR A 416 -32.59 -3.15 -3.96
CA THR A 416 -31.70 -4.06 -3.24
C THR A 416 -31.16 -3.41 -1.95
N MET A 417 -30.50 -4.21 -1.09
CA MET A 417 -29.74 -3.69 0.06
C MET A 417 -28.70 -2.64 -0.37
N GLU A 418 -28.00 -2.88 -1.49
CA GLU A 418 -26.96 -1.99 -2.02
C GLU A 418 -27.53 -0.64 -2.48
N ASN A 419 -28.78 -0.59 -2.94
CA ASN A 419 -29.40 0.68 -3.33
C ASN A 419 -29.74 1.60 -2.15
N VAL A 420 -29.68 1.10 -0.91
CA VAL A 420 -30.07 1.80 0.32
C VAL A 420 -28.88 2.01 1.25
N PHE A 421 -28.07 0.97 1.40
CA PHE A 421 -26.96 0.89 2.35
C PHE A 421 -25.59 0.81 1.67
N GLY A 422 -25.58 0.73 0.33
CA GLY A 422 -24.38 0.61 -0.49
C GLY A 422 -23.66 -0.73 -0.35
N THR A 423 -22.41 -0.74 -0.81
CA THR A 423 -21.61 -1.98 -1.00
C THR A 423 -21.07 -2.60 0.29
N ALA A 424 -20.98 -1.82 1.38
CA ALA A 424 -20.51 -2.32 2.67
C ALA A 424 -21.59 -3.15 3.39
N PRO A 425 -21.25 -4.27 4.06
CA PRO A 425 -22.20 -5.01 4.88
C PRO A 425 -22.85 -4.11 5.94
N VAL A 426 -24.18 -4.21 6.09
CA VAL A 426 -24.96 -3.38 7.03
C VAL A 426 -25.60 -4.25 8.11
N GLY A 427 -25.90 -3.65 9.27
CA GLY A 427 -26.68 -4.27 10.32
C GLY A 427 -27.17 -3.24 11.33
N LEU A 428 -27.70 -3.74 12.46
CA LEU A 428 -28.07 -2.89 13.58
C LEU A 428 -26.83 -2.34 14.31
N VAL A 429 -26.84 -1.04 14.58
CA VAL A 429 -25.75 -0.29 15.24
C VAL A 429 -26.32 0.82 16.13
N ASP A 430 -25.52 1.36 17.06
CA ASP A 430 -25.98 2.42 17.96
C ASP A 430 -26.37 3.71 17.22
N ASN A 431 -25.69 4.03 16.10
CA ASN A 431 -26.07 5.10 15.17
C ASN A 431 -26.32 6.49 15.82
N TYR A 432 -25.48 6.85 16.81
CA TYR A 432 -25.64 8.04 17.67
C TYR A 432 -26.93 8.10 18.51
N ASN A 433 -27.69 7.00 18.62
CA ASN A 433 -28.91 6.94 19.41
C ASN A 433 -28.60 7.11 20.92
N LYS A 434 -29.46 7.87 21.60
CA LYS A 434 -29.41 8.16 23.04
C LYS A 434 -30.59 7.55 23.80
N ILE A 435 -31.57 7.01 23.07
CA ILE A 435 -32.70 6.26 23.60
C ILE A 435 -32.23 4.87 23.99
N THR A 436 -32.52 4.49 25.24
CA THR A 436 -32.14 3.20 25.82
C THR A 436 -33.36 2.35 26.16
N ALA A 437 -33.19 1.02 26.23
CA ALA A 437 -34.24 0.09 26.63
C ALA A 437 -33.73 -0.97 27.64
N GLY A 438 -34.46 -1.16 28.72
CA GLY A 438 -34.11 -2.02 29.87
C GLY A 438 -33.90 -1.23 31.15
N THR A 439 -33.40 -1.87 32.22
CA THR A 439 -33.12 -1.23 33.51
C THR A 439 -31.80 -0.47 33.50
N SER A 440 -31.60 0.46 34.43
CA SER A 440 -30.30 1.12 34.66
C SER A 440 -29.10 0.17 34.88
N GLY A 441 -29.33 -1.11 35.21
CA GLY A 441 -28.30 -2.14 35.32
C GLY A 441 -28.08 -3.01 34.08
N ASP A 442 -29.00 -3.02 33.11
CA ASP A 442 -28.96 -3.91 31.94
C ASP A 442 -29.47 -3.28 30.63
N ALA A 443 -29.69 -1.97 30.60
CA ALA A 443 -30.18 -1.25 29.44
C ALA A 443 -29.16 -1.26 28.30
N ILE A 444 -29.69 -1.37 27.09
CA ILE A 444 -28.93 -1.16 25.85
C ILE A 444 -29.31 0.20 25.26
N ILE A 445 -28.43 0.81 24.47
CA ILE A 445 -28.85 1.78 23.45
C ILE A 445 -29.74 1.00 22.46
N VAL A 446 -30.87 1.56 22.04
CA VAL A 446 -31.75 0.91 21.06
C VAL A 446 -31.10 1.02 19.68
N PRO A 447 -30.60 -0.08 19.09
CA PRO A 447 -29.86 0.02 17.84
C PRO A 447 -30.83 0.19 16.67
N THR A 448 -30.36 0.87 15.62
CA THR A 448 -31.09 1.14 14.38
C THR A 448 -30.23 0.73 13.17
N VAL A 449 -30.83 0.72 11.98
CA VAL A 449 -30.09 0.48 10.73
C VAL A 449 -29.63 1.83 10.17
N PRO A 450 -28.33 2.04 9.89
CA PRO A 450 -27.84 3.30 9.33
C PRO A 450 -28.14 3.38 7.82
N ILE A 451 -28.50 4.56 7.31
CA ILE A 451 -28.66 4.85 5.88
C ILE A 451 -27.31 5.29 5.31
N ALA A 452 -27.01 4.96 4.05
CA ALA A 452 -25.76 5.36 3.39
C ALA A 452 -25.95 6.67 2.58
N PRO A 453 -25.01 7.63 2.68
CA PRO A 453 -25.04 8.87 1.91
C PRO A 453 -25.18 8.68 0.40
N GLU A 454 -25.94 9.58 -0.22
CA GLU A 454 -26.25 9.67 -1.65
C GLU A 454 -26.86 8.38 -2.26
N LYS A 455 -27.43 7.49 -1.42
CA LYS A 455 -28.20 6.30 -1.84
C LYS A 455 -29.72 6.57 -1.85
N LEU A 456 -30.53 5.62 -2.32
CA LEU A 456 -31.95 5.84 -2.64
C LEU A 456 -32.87 6.17 -1.44
N ALA A 457 -32.38 6.14 -0.21
CA ALA A 457 -33.15 6.53 0.98
C ALA A 457 -32.77 7.92 1.53
N ASP A 458 -31.64 8.49 1.11
CA ASP A 458 -31.07 9.76 1.61
C ASP A 458 -31.77 10.98 0.97
N ASP A 459 -32.20 11.93 1.80
CA ASP A 459 -32.87 13.18 1.43
C ASP A 459 -34.02 13.02 0.38
N GLN A 460 -35.03 12.15 0.57
CA GLN A 460 -36.07 11.88 -0.45
C GLN A 460 -37.46 12.51 -0.21
N VAL A 461 -37.79 12.95 1.00
CA VAL A 461 -39.18 13.26 1.41
C VAL A 461 -39.36 14.72 1.85
N GLU A 462 -39.98 15.55 1.01
CA GLU A 462 -40.19 16.98 1.32
C GLU A 462 -41.23 17.27 2.41
N ASN A 463 -42.17 16.34 2.68
CA ASN A 463 -43.32 16.58 3.56
C ASN A 463 -43.70 15.32 4.36
N LEU A 464 -42.91 14.95 5.37
CA LEU A 464 -43.20 13.83 6.27
C LEU A 464 -44.54 14.01 7.01
N ARG A 465 -45.46 13.06 6.84
CA ARG A 465 -46.72 13.04 7.60
C ARG A 465 -46.50 12.67 9.07
N GLU A 466 -46.77 13.61 9.96
CA GLU A 466 -46.86 13.39 11.43
C GLU A 466 -45.57 12.85 12.09
N VAL A 467 -44.39 13.14 11.54
CA VAL A 467 -43.08 12.74 12.07
C VAL A 467 -42.10 13.92 12.01
N ASN A 468 -41.73 14.45 13.18
CA ASN A 468 -40.77 15.57 13.31
C ASN A 468 -39.39 15.15 13.87
N GLU A 469 -39.33 13.96 14.45
CA GLU A 469 -38.15 13.34 15.06
C GLU A 469 -38.02 11.92 14.49
N ASP A 470 -36.81 11.40 14.38
CA ASP A 470 -36.54 10.02 13.95
C ASP A 470 -36.64 9.01 15.13
N GLN A 471 -36.33 7.73 14.89
CA GLN A 471 -36.33 6.69 15.92
C GLN A 471 -35.34 6.97 17.09
N ARG A 472 -34.34 7.82 16.87
CA ARG A 472 -33.31 8.15 17.86
C ARG A 472 -33.67 9.37 18.72
N GLY A 473 -34.82 10.00 18.43
CA GLY A 473 -35.21 11.28 19.04
C GLY A 473 -34.40 12.46 18.51
N LEU A 474 -33.85 12.35 17.29
CA LEU A 474 -33.12 13.42 16.62
C LEU A 474 -34.05 14.12 15.60
N PRO A 475 -33.93 15.44 15.44
CA PRO A 475 -34.87 16.22 14.62
C PRO A 475 -34.67 15.92 13.13
N ARG A 476 -35.78 15.85 12.39
CA ARG A 476 -35.74 15.68 10.93
C ARG A 476 -35.64 16.99 10.16
N THR A 477 -35.18 16.88 8.91
CA THR A 477 -35.00 18.00 8.00
C THR A 477 -36.31 18.33 7.26
N ALA A 478 -36.22 19.13 6.19
CA ALA A 478 -37.35 19.45 5.31
C ALA A 478 -37.29 18.66 3.98
N LYS A 479 -36.33 17.75 3.85
CA LYS A 479 -36.10 16.86 2.71
C LYS A 479 -35.54 15.58 3.30
N ALA A 480 -36.40 14.81 3.95
CA ALA A 480 -36.04 13.81 4.95
C ALA A 480 -35.84 12.40 4.37
N ASP A 481 -35.24 11.51 5.15
CA ASP A 481 -34.92 10.14 4.75
C ASP A 481 -36.12 9.21 4.74
N ILE A 482 -36.09 8.18 3.89
CA ILE A 482 -37.08 7.10 3.90
C ILE A 482 -36.67 6.00 4.88
N GLY A 483 -37.55 5.69 5.83
CA GLY A 483 -37.30 4.74 6.92
C GLY A 483 -37.17 5.43 8.27
N SER A 484 -36.94 4.66 9.33
CA SER A 484 -37.04 5.12 10.73
C SER A 484 -35.93 6.07 11.21
N VAL A 485 -34.83 6.20 10.47
CA VAL A 485 -33.63 7.00 10.77
C VAL A 485 -33.53 8.20 9.82
N GLU A 486 -32.92 9.29 10.27
CA GLU A 486 -32.41 10.39 9.42
C GLU A 486 -30.87 10.39 9.45
N ILE A 487 -30.18 10.84 8.40
CA ILE A 487 -28.76 11.21 8.45
C ILE A 487 -28.55 12.65 7.99
N ASP A 488 -27.55 13.32 8.57
CA ASP A 488 -26.87 14.45 7.91
C ASP A 488 -25.38 14.07 7.80
N TRP A 489 -24.70 14.53 6.74
CA TRP A 489 -23.30 14.19 6.45
C TRP A 489 -22.47 15.37 5.92
N ILE A 490 -21.15 15.23 6.07
CA ILE A 490 -20.13 16.04 5.38
C ILE A 490 -19.39 15.11 4.43
N LYS A 491 -19.49 15.39 3.13
CA LYS A 491 -18.79 14.71 2.05
C LYS A 491 -17.46 15.41 1.79
N TYR A 492 -16.40 14.62 1.72
CA TYR A 492 -15.06 15.00 1.33
C TYR A 492 -14.84 14.45 -0.08
N ASP A 493 -14.84 15.34 -1.06
CA ASP A 493 -14.72 15.05 -2.49
C ASP A 493 -13.26 15.23 -2.91
N SER A 494 -12.65 14.20 -3.50
CA SER A 494 -11.25 14.23 -3.93
C SER A 494 -10.96 15.24 -5.04
N ASN A 495 -12.00 15.81 -5.66
CA ASN A 495 -11.96 16.84 -6.69
C ASN A 495 -11.07 16.45 -7.90
N GLY A 496 -11.12 15.17 -8.29
CA GLY A 496 -10.28 14.60 -9.35
C GLY A 496 -8.94 14.03 -8.84
N GLY A 497 -8.92 13.52 -7.61
CA GLY A 497 -7.88 12.63 -7.07
C GLY A 497 -8.51 11.33 -6.53
N ILE A 498 -7.82 10.63 -5.63
CA ILE A 498 -8.36 9.48 -4.88
C ILE A 498 -7.91 9.52 -3.41
N PHE A 499 -8.57 8.74 -2.56
CA PHE A 499 -8.16 8.49 -1.17
C PHE A 499 -7.69 7.03 -1.02
N ASP A 500 -6.37 6.77 -0.87
CA ASP A 500 -5.82 5.40 -0.86
C ASP A 500 -5.97 4.69 0.50
N LEU A 501 -7.21 4.58 0.99
CA LEU A 501 -7.51 4.01 2.30
C LEU A 501 -6.93 2.58 2.45
N GLY A 502 -6.88 1.81 1.36
CA GLY A 502 -6.17 0.54 1.24
C GLY A 502 -6.98 -0.69 1.72
N THR A 503 -8.11 -0.45 2.38
CA THR A 503 -9.14 -1.44 2.72
C THR A 503 -10.51 -0.84 2.48
N ALA A 504 -11.44 -1.62 1.92
CA ALA A 504 -12.86 -1.24 1.90
C ALA A 504 -13.49 -1.40 3.29
N LEU A 505 -14.62 -0.72 3.54
CA LEU A 505 -15.40 -0.90 4.78
C LEU A 505 -15.83 -2.38 4.94
N SER A 506 -15.37 -3.02 6.01
CA SER A 506 -15.75 -4.40 6.37
C SER A 506 -17.20 -4.51 6.87
N LYS A 507 -17.73 -3.42 7.43
CA LYS A 507 -19.12 -3.21 7.82
C LYS A 507 -19.36 -1.69 7.92
N TYR A 508 -20.57 -1.23 7.62
CA TYR A 508 -20.98 0.15 7.85
C TYR A 508 -21.55 0.32 9.27
N GLU A 509 -21.03 1.30 10.00
CA GLU A 509 -21.35 1.58 11.41
C GLU A 509 -22.15 2.89 11.63
N GLY A 510 -22.56 3.58 10.56
CA GLY A 510 -23.35 4.81 10.63
C GLY A 510 -22.60 6.10 10.98
N THR A 511 -21.26 6.06 11.05
CA THR A 511 -20.41 7.21 11.44
C THR A 511 -19.49 7.71 10.33
N ILE A 512 -18.99 6.79 9.50
CA ILE A 512 -18.11 7.06 8.36
C ILE A 512 -18.58 6.18 7.20
N TYR A 513 -18.61 6.74 5.98
CA TYR A 513 -18.96 6.01 4.76
C TYR A 513 -17.93 6.22 3.63
N TYR A 514 -17.69 5.18 2.83
CA TYR A 514 -16.98 5.20 1.55
C TYR A 514 -17.10 3.82 0.86
N GLU A 515 -16.81 3.74 -0.45
CA GLU A 515 -16.91 2.50 -1.23
C GLU A 515 -15.60 2.13 -1.92
N GLY A 516 -15.20 0.86 -1.85
CA GLY A 516 -13.92 0.38 -2.38
C GLY A 516 -12.70 0.74 -1.54
N THR A 517 -11.50 0.46 -2.07
CA THR A 517 -10.21 0.71 -1.40
C THR A 517 -9.58 2.07 -1.74
N GLN A 518 -9.98 2.64 -2.87
CA GLN A 518 -9.49 3.91 -3.44
C GLN A 518 -10.67 4.81 -3.86
N PRO A 519 -11.57 5.20 -2.94
CA PRO A 519 -12.73 6.05 -3.26
C PRO A 519 -12.32 7.45 -3.72
N GLU A 520 -13.16 8.06 -4.56
CA GLU A 520 -13.14 9.51 -4.86
C GLU A 520 -13.88 10.33 -3.79
N THR A 521 -14.73 9.70 -2.97
CA THR A 521 -15.56 10.38 -1.95
C THR A 521 -15.50 9.66 -0.60
N TYR A 522 -15.40 10.44 0.47
CA TYR A 522 -15.37 9.97 1.86
C TYR A 522 -16.36 10.80 2.69
N TYR A 523 -17.15 10.19 3.57
CA TYR A 523 -18.23 10.88 4.28
C TYR A 523 -18.06 10.72 5.79
N GLN A 524 -18.17 11.83 6.53
CA GLN A 524 -18.49 11.81 7.96
C GLN A 524 -20.00 11.91 8.10
N VAL A 525 -20.62 10.91 8.73
CA VAL A 525 -22.07 10.75 8.84
C VAL A 525 -22.50 10.92 10.29
N GLY A 526 -23.67 11.51 10.50
CA GLY A 526 -24.32 11.56 11.81
C GLY A 526 -25.67 12.25 11.76
N TYR A 527 -25.74 13.44 12.34
CA TYR A 527 -26.97 14.21 12.47
C TYR A 527 -26.64 15.71 12.59
N LYS A 528 -27.59 16.56 12.21
CA LYS A 528 -27.50 18.03 12.33
C LYS A 528 -26.94 18.48 13.69
N ASP A 529 -26.03 19.45 13.65
CA ASP A 529 -25.38 20.06 14.82
C ASP A 529 -24.44 19.10 15.60
N LEU A 530 -24.10 17.93 15.04
CA LEU A 530 -22.98 17.12 15.50
C LEU A 530 -21.65 17.75 15.07
N ASN A 531 -20.73 17.89 16.02
CA ASN A 531 -19.35 18.31 15.75
C ASN A 531 -18.49 17.11 15.31
N GLN A 532 -17.71 17.32 14.26
CA GLN A 532 -16.73 16.39 13.69
C GLN A 532 -15.36 17.08 13.56
N THR A 533 -14.28 16.31 13.44
CA THR A 533 -12.94 16.83 13.17
C THR A 533 -12.63 16.72 11.68
N ILE A 534 -12.17 17.79 11.05
CA ILE A 534 -11.78 17.78 9.63
C ILE A 534 -10.53 16.89 9.45
N PRO A 535 -10.57 15.83 8.63
CA PRO A 535 -9.43 14.96 8.39
C PRO A 535 -8.35 15.66 7.56
N ALA A 536 -7.08 15.31 7.79
CA ALA A 536 -6.00 15.72 6.92
C ALA A 536 -5.95 14.87 5.64
N GLY A 537 -5.40 15.44 4.56
CA GLY A 537 -5.11 14.68 3.35
C GLY A 537 -4.14 13.51 3.58
N THR A 538 -3.33 13.54 4.66
CA THR A 538 -2.52 12.40 5.10
C THR A 538 -3.36 11.24 5.64
N ASP A 539 -4.45 11.54 6.34
CA ASP A 539 -5.27 10.56 7.05
C ASP A 539 -6.14 9.77 6.06
N LEU A 540 -6.64 10.47 5.04
CA LEU A 540 -7.33 9.88 3.88
C LEU A 540 -6.36 9.37 2.81
N LYS A 541 -5.05 9.62 2.95
CA LYS A 541 -4.01 9.39 1.92
C LYS A 541 -4.45 9.92 0.54
N ALA A 542 -4.83 11.18 0.49
CA ALA A 542 -5.29 11.86 -0.71
C ALA A 542 -4.14 11.99 -1.74
N THR A 543 -4.31 11.42 -2.93
CA THR A 543 -3.34 11.48 -4.03
C THR A 543 -3.96 11.96 -5.34
N ARG A 544 -3.15 12.64 -6.17
CA ARG A 544 -3.51 13.12 -7.51
C ARG A 544 -2.24 13.36 -8.34
N ASP A 545 -2.17 12.76 -9.52
CA ASP A 545 -0.96 12.78 -10.36
C ASP A 545 -0.57 14.21 -10.79
N GLY A 546 0.63 14.64 -10.38
CA GLY A 546 1.14 16.01 -10.66
C GLY A 546 0.61 17.10 -9.73
N TYR A 547 0.07 16.73 -8.57
CA TYR A 547 -0.44 17.69 -7.57
C TYR A 547 -0.08 17.27 -6.14
N GLN A 548 -0.16 18.23 -5.21
CA GLN A 548 -0.15 18.01 -3.76
C GLN A 548 -1.45 18.53 -3.15
N PHE A 549 -1.99 17.78 -2.18
CA PHE A 549 -3.16 18.19 -1.40
C PHE A 549 -2.82 19.40 -0.52
N ALA A 550 -3.57 20.49 -0.66
CA ALA A 550 -3.35 21.74 0.06
C ALA A 550 -4.30 21.94 1.26
N GLY A 551 -5.50 21.37 1.20
CA GLY A 551 -6.56 21.54 2.19
C GLY A 551 -7.94 21.35 1.56
N TRP A 552 -8.97 21.83 2.26
CA TRP A 552 -10.38 21.75 1.84
C TRP A 552 -10.93 23.14 1.52
N SER A 553 -11.90 23.21 0.59
CA SER A 553 -12.74 24.38 0.38
C SER A 553 -14.17 23.97 0.08
N LYS A 554 -15.15 24.83 0.37
CA LYS A 554 -16.53 24.67 -0.10
C LYS A 554 -16.69 24.89 -1.61
N GLU A 555 -15.81 25.69 -2.21
CA GLU A 555 -15.88 26.06 -3.61
C GLU A 555 -15.08 25.06 -4.46
N LYS A 556 -15.76 24.32 -5.35
CA LYS A 556 -15.13 23.24 -6.14
C LYS A 556 -13.93 23.71 -6.99
N ASP A 557 -14.02 24.93 -7.51
CA ASP A 557 -12.98 25.55 -8.35
C ASP A 557 -11.98 26.41 -7.55
N ALA A 558 -11.92 26.27 -6.22
CA ALA A 558 -10.96 26.99 -5.38
C ALA A 558 -9.49 26.79 -5.82
N LYS A 559 -8.65 27.76 -5.48
CA LYS A 559 -7.19 27.76 -5.77
C LYS A 559 -6.34 27.71 -4.51
N ASP A 560 -6.95 28.04 -3.38
CA ASP A 560 -6.41 28.01 -2.03
C ASP A 560 -7.50 27.45 -1.10
N PRO A 561 -7.14 26.71 -0.03
CA PRO A 561 -8.11 26.15 0.90
C PRO A 561 -8.72 27.22 1.82
N ASP A 562 -9.91 26.95 2.35
CA ASP A 562 -10.58 27.85 3.29
C ASP A 562 -9.88 27.77 4.65
N GLU A 563 -9.41 28.89 5.23
CA GLU A 563 -8.62 28.89 6.48
C GLU A 563 -9.37 28.22 7.65
N ASN A 564 -10.69 28.35 7.70
CA ASN A 564 -11.55 27.74 8.72
C ASN A 564 -11.87 26.26 8.45
N LEU A 565 -11.38 25.68 7.35
CA LEU A 565 -11.47 24.26 7.00
C LEU A 565 -10.11 23.55 7.04
N ALA A 566 -9.13 24.11 7.74
CA ALA A 566 -7.86 23.45 8.01
C ALA A 566 -8.06 22.12 8.75
N ALA A 567 -7.23 21.12 8.43
CA ALA A 567 -7.29 19.81 9.10
C ALA A 567 -7.08 19.92 10.62
N GLY A 568 -7.77 19.07 11.38
CA GLY A 568 -7.81 19.12 12.84
C GLY A 568 -8.79 20.17 13.41
N GLN A 569 -9.32 21.10 12.61
CA GLN A 569 -10.40 21.99 13.07
C GLN A 569 -11.71 21.23 13.29
N THR A 570 -12.57 21.80 14.14
CA THR A 570 -13.93 21.29 14.32
C THR A 570 -14.86 21.87 13.26
N ILE A 571 -15.57 21.00 12.55
CA ILE A 571 -16.71 21.35 11.69
C ILE A 571 -18.00 20.80 12.30
N THR A 572 -19.08 21.57 12.21
CA THR A 572 -20.41 21.13 12.62
C THR A 572 -21.17 20.64 11.39
N ILE A 573 -21.74 19.42 11.43
CA ILE A 573 -22.60 18.90 10.37
C ILE A 573 -23.81 19.86 10.23
N PRO A 574 -24.02 20.53 9.09
CA PRO A 574 -25.09 21.49 8.92
C PRO A 574 -26.43 20.79 8.67
N LYS A 575 -27.49 21.56 8.40
CA LYS A 575 -28.79 21.01 8.02
C LYS A 575 -28.84 20.78 6.51
N GLY A 576 -29.07 19.54 6.07
CA GLY A 576 -29.23 19.23 4.64
C GLY A 576 -27.91 19.15 3.89
N ASN A 577 -26.91 18.55 4.54
CA ASN A 577 -25.66 18.06 3.95
C ASN A 577 -24.66 19.13 3.45
N GLU A 578 -23.39 18.75 3.31
CA GLU A 578 -22.27 19.63 2.91
C GLU A 578 -21.26 18.85 2.07
N THR A 579 -20.67 19.49 1.05
CA THR A 579 -19.52 18.93 0.32
C THR A 579 -18.31 19.85 0.43
N LEU A 580 -17.20 19.30 0.89
CA LEU A 580 -15.88 19.93 0.90
C LEU A 580 -15.02 19.31 -0.19
N TYR A 581 -14.47 20.14 -1.06
CA TYR A 581 -13.63 19.71 -2.18
C TYR A 581 -12.16 19.83 -1.80
N ALA A 582 -11.38 18.81 -2.17
CA ALA A 582 -9.93 18.85 -2.04
C ALA A 582 -9.35 19.96 -2.95
N VAL A 583 -8.53 20.84 -2.37
CA VAL A 583 -7.77 21.86 -3.08
C VAL A 583 -6.38 21.32 -3.38
N TRP A 584 -5.94 21.46 -4.62
CA TRP A 584 -4.74 20.84 -5.15
C TRP A 584 -3.79 21.89 -5.74
N LYS A 585 -2.54 21.96 -5.24
CA LYS A 585 -1.47 22.74 -5.89
C LYS A 585 -0.78 21.87 -6.95
N LYS A 586 -0.57 22.42 -8.14
CA LYS A 586 0.03 21.73 -9.29
C LYS A 586 1.56 21.86 -9.25
N SER A 587 2.28 20.78 -9.57
CA SER A 587 3.70 20.84 -9.90
C SER A 587 3.93 21.30 -11.35
N GLU A 588 4.83 22.25 -11.55
CA GLU A 588 5.38 22.57 -12.86
C GLU A 588 6.61 21.69 -13.18
N PRO A 589 6.89 21.44 -14.47
CA PRO A 589 7.97 20.54 -14.89
C PRO A 589 9.36 21.15 -14.68
N VAL A 590 10.38 20.29 -14.83
CA VAL A 590 11.79 20.68 -14.82
C VAL A 590 12.41 20.37 -16.18
N THR A 591 12.93 21.39 -16.85
CA THR A 591 13.59 21.28 -18.16
C THR A 591 15.09 21.11 -17.99
N VAL A 592 15.66 20.08 -18.60
CA VAL A 592 17.11 19.79 -18.59
C VAL A 592 17.69 20.09 -19.97
N HIS A 593 18.57 21.07 -20.02
CA HIS A 593 19.29 21.54 -21.21
C HIS A 593 20.67 20.91 -21.32
N TYR A 594 21.04 20.50 -22.54
CA TYR A 594 22.29 19.83 -22.85
C TYR A 594 23.14 20.72 -23.76
N MET A 595 24.16 21.38 -23.21
CA MET A 595 24.84 22.52 -23.83
C MET A 595 26.37 22.35 -23.86
N THR A 596 27.03 22.94 -24.85
CA THR A 596 28.49 23.23 -24.87
C THR A 596 28.71 24.74 -24.85
N TYR A 597 29.91 25.18 -24.47
CA TYR A 597 30.39 26.50 -24.87
C TYR A 597 30.91 26.48 -26.32
N ASP A 598 30.63 27.54 -27.07
CA ASP A 598 31.24 27.81 -28.38
C ASP A 598 32.56 28.61 -28.26
N GLU A 599 33.18 28.90 -29.41
CA GLU A 599 34.42 29.69 -29.50
C GLU A 599 34.31 31.12 -28.93
N ASN A 600 33.09 31.66 -28.83
CA ASN A 600 32.77 32.96 -28.26
C ASN A 600 32.34 32.87 -26.77
N LYS A 601 32.43 31.69 -26.16
CA LYS A 601 31.96 31.36 -24.79
C LYS A 601 30.45 31.51 -24.60
N LYS A 602 29.66 31.42 -25.66
CA LYS A 602 28.19 31.34 -25.59
C LYS A 602 27.77 29.88 -25.43
N LEU A 603 26.70 29.62 -24.68
CA LEU A 603 26.09 28.29 -24.62
C LEU A 603 25.33 27.97 -25.92
N VAL A 604 25.54 26.76 -26.44
CA VAL A 604 24.91 26.21 -27.64
C VAL A 604 24.43 24.79 -27.36
N GLN A 605 23.21 24.48 -27.78
CA GLN A 605 22.56 23.19 -27.53
C GLN A 605 23.18 22.08 -28.40
N ILE A 606 23.47 20.93 -27.79
CA ILE A 606 24.11 19.76 -28.43
C ILE A 606 23.27 18.48 -28.36
N SER A 607 22.19 18.47 -27.57
CA SER A 607 21.19 17.41 -27.52
C SER A 607 19.82 18.02 -27.19
N PRO A 608 18.69 17.45 -27.67
CA PRO A 608 17.37 17.91 -27.29
C PRO A 608 17.16 17.88 -25.78
N ASP A 609 16.37 18.84 -25.30
CA ASP A 609 16.04 18.97 -23.88
C ASP A 609 15.26 17.75 -23.35
N GLU A 610 15.31 17.54 -22.05
CA GLU A 610 14.54 16.53 -21.33
C GLU A 610 13.58 17.22 -20.37
N ILE A 611 12.34 16.75 -20.31
CA ILE A 611 11.28 17.31 -19.46
C ILE A 611 10.97 16.29 -18.35
N LEU A 612 11.31 16.64 -17.11
CA LEU A 612 10.97 15.84 -15.94
C LEU A 612 9.61 16.28 -15.39
N THR A 613 8.80 15.31 -14.95
CA THR A 613 7.53 15.52 -14.27
C THR A 613 7.40 14.58 -13.07
N GLY A 614 6.65 15.02 -12.05
CA GLY A 614 6.40 14.28 -10.81
C GLY A 614 5.57 15.14 -9.86
N ALA A 615 5.07 14.58 -8.76
CA ALA A 615 4.20 15.29 -7.83
C ALA A 615 4.91 16.46 -7.12
N LEU A 616 4.15 17.48 -6.71
CA LEU A 616 4.70 18.66 -6.01
C LEU A 616 5.39 18.24 -4.71
N GLY A 617 6.65 18.65 -4.53
CA GLY A 617 7.50 18.23 -3.42
C GLY A 617 8.14 16.84 -3.55
N ALA A 618 7.91 16.10 -4.64
CA ALA A 618 8.65 14.87 -4.94
C ALA A 618 10.04 15.18 -5.52
N GLU A 619 10.98 14.24 -5.35
CA GLU A 619 12.36 14.37 -5.83
C GLU A 619 12.49 14.12 -7.34
N TYR A 620 13.44 14.81 -7.96
CA TYR A 620 13.87 14.56 -9.34
C TYR A 620 15.39 14.42 -9.44
N HIS A 621 15.83 13.76 -10.49
CA HIS A 621 17.23 13.68 -10.91
C HIS A 621 17.31 13.88 -12.44
N ALA A 622 18.04 14.90 -12.87
CA ALA A 622 18.31 15.20 -14.28
C ALA A 622 19.30 14.18 -14.87
N ASN A 623 19.00 13.65 -16.05
CA ASN A 623 19.81 12.62 -16.68
C ASN A 623 21.07 13.22 -17.32
N ILE A 624 22.18 12.47 -17.32
CA ILE A 624 23.43 12.87 -17.98
C ILE A 624 23.64 11.95 -19.18
N LYS A 625 23.08 12.37 -20.32
CA LYS A 625 23.20 11.68 -21.59
C LYS A 625 24.67 11.56 -22.02
N GLN A 626 25.05 10.38 -22.51
CA GLN A 626 26.21 10.27 -23.39
C GLN A 626 25.90 11.01 -24.70
N ILE A 627 26.83 11.85 -25.18
CA ILE A 627 26.66 12.65 -26.39
C ILE A 627 27.92 12.51 -27.26
N ASP A 628 27.76 12.12 -28.52
CA ASP A 628 28.89 11.83 -29.42
C ASP A 628 29.83 13.03 -29.56
N ASN A 629 31.13 12.80 -29.36
CA ASN A 629 32.20 13.80 -29.33
C ASN A 629 32.16 14.79 -28.15
N TYR A 630 31.35 14.56 -27.11
CA TYR A 630 31.22 15.45 -25.95
C TYR A 630 31.30 14.70 -24.62
N VAL A 631 32.13 15.21 -23.70
CA VAL A 631 32.28 14.70 -22.32
C VAL A 631 31.60 15.66 -21.35
N PHE A 632 30.84 15.12 -20.39
CA PHE A 632 30.20 15.91 -19.35
C PHE A 632 31.24 16.68 -18.52
N SER A 633 31.15 18.00 -18.53
CA SER A 633 32.10 18.92 -17.92
C SER A 633 31.63 19.45 -16.57
N GLY A 634 30.33 19.62 -16.37
CA GLY A 634 29.76 20.09 -15.11
C GLY A 634 28.34 20.65 -15.27
N VAL A 635 27.88 21.37 -14.25
CA VAL A 635 26.56 22.02 -14.19
C VAL A 635 26.76 23.53 -14.24
N LYS A 636 25.85 24.27 -14.89
CA LYS A 636 25.86 25.75 -14.88
C LYS A 636 25.70 26.29 -13.46
N GLU A 637 26.38 27.40 -13.17
CA GLU A 637 26.29 28.08 -11.88
C GLU A 637 24.84 28.49 -11.56
N GLY A 638 24.37 28.11 -10.37
CA GLY A 638 23.01 28.32 -9.88
C GLY A 638 22.05 27.14 -10.09
N ASP A 639 22.31 26.28 -11.08
CA ASP A 639 21.47 25.13 -11.41
C ASP A 639 21.85 23.91 -10.53
N SER A 640 20.98 22.91 -10.38
CA SER A 640 21.26 21.66 -9.62
C SER A 640 20.57 20.45 -10.27
N ILE A 641 21.31 19.35 -10.44
CA ILE A 641 20.82 18.13 -11.12
C ILE A 641 19.88 17.29 -10.25
N THR A 642 19.82 17.53 -8.95
CA THR A 642 18.80 16.96 -8.05
C THR A 642 18.04 18.08 -7.36
N GLY A 643 16.74 17.88 -7.15
CA GLY A 643 15.89 18.83 -6.43
C GLY A 643 14.48 18.29 -6.23
N PHE A 644 13.56 19.18 -5.87
CA PHE A 644 12.15 18.87 -5.70
C PHE A 644 11.29 19.63 -6.73
N PHE A 645 10.25 18.98 -7.25
CA PHE A 645 9.23 19.65 -8.07
C PHE A 645 8.52 20.77 -7.29
N SER A 646 8.19 21.85 -7.96
CA SER A 646 7.67 23.10 -7.38
C SER A 646 6.49 23.68 -8.16
N GLU A 647 5.77 24.65 -7.58
CA GLU A 647 4.75 25.44 -8.30
C GLU A 647 5.39 26.41 -9.32
N GLU A 648 6.70 26.65 -9.20
CA GLU A 648 7.52 27.33 -10.20
C GLU A 648 8.23 26.30 -11.10
N ALA A 649 8.20 26.52 -12.42
CA ALA A 649 8.98 25.75 -13.38
C ALA A 649 10.50 25.99 -13.19
N LYS A 650 11.32 24.97 -13.44
CA LYS A 650 12.78 25.05 -13.27
C LYS A 650 13.52 24.65 -14.54
N GLU A 651 14.67 25.28 -14.78
CA GLU A 651 15.60 24.94 -15.84
C GLU A 651 16.94 24.48 -15.24
N ILE A 652 17.57 23.48 -15.84
CA ILE A 652 18.87 22.92 -15.42
C ILE A 652 19.75 22.83 -16.66
N THR A 653 20.96 23.39 -16.62
CA THR A 653 21.89 23.37 -17.74
C THR A 653 23.09 22.48 -17.46
N LEU A 654 23.17 21.36 -18.16
CA LEU A 654 24.31 20.47 -18.19
C LEU A 654 25.31 20.96 -19.22
N ILE A 655 26.55 21.17 -18.79
CA ILE A 655 27.65 21.69 -19.60
C ILE A 655 28.58 20.54 -19.99
N TYR A 656 28.86 20.43 -21.28
CA TYR A 656 29.77 19.47 -21.86
C TYR A 656 30.96 20.18 -22.51
N THR A 657 32.05 19.43 -22.71
CA THR A 657 33.25 19.86 -23.44
C THR A 657 33.56 18.87 -24.55
N LYS A 658 34.10 19.36 -25.68
CA LYS A 658 34.40 18.52 -26.84
C LYS A 658 35.53 17.54 -26.52
N ALA A 659 35.33 16.27 -26.84
CA ALA A 659 36.27 15.18 -26.58
C ALA A 659 37.56 15.33 -27.42
N VAL A 660 38.68 14.90 -26.84
CA VAL A 660 39.96 14.72 -27.56
C VAL A 660 39.96 13.33 -28.20
N LYS A 661 40.33 13.23 -29.47
CA LYS A 661 40.37 11.95 -30.21
C LYS A 661 41.70 11.22 -30.00
N GLU A 662 41.61 9.90 -30.01
CA GLU A 662 42.75 8.98 -29.95
C GLU A 662 43.31 8.66 -31.34
N GLN A 663 44.48 7.99 -31.37
CA GLN A 663 45.22 7.67 -32.59
C GLN A 663 45.27 6.16 -32.84
N GLY A 664 45.08 5.76 -34.08
CA GLY A 664 45.29 4.39 -34.57
C GLY A 664 46.52 4.29 -35.45
N ILE A 665 47.07 3.08 -35.60
CA ILE A 665 48.22 2.78 -36.46
C ILE A 665 47.83 1.78 -37.56
N VAL A 666 48.43 1.92 -38.75
CA VAL A 666 48.36 0.96 -39.85
C VAL A 666 49.79 0.51 -40.20
N LEU A 667 49.99 -0.80 -40.35
CA LEU A 667 51.24 -1.44 -40.76
C LEU A 667 51.01 -2.17 -42.10
N ALA A 668 51.72 -1.78 -43.15
CA ALA A 668 51.75 -2.48 -44.43
C ALA A 668 53.10 -3.20 -44.62
N GLN A 669 53.06 -4.50 -44.93
CA GLN A 669 54.26 -5.34 -45.12
C GLN A 669 54.32 -5.94 -46.54
N TYR A 670 55.51 -6.29 -47.01
CA TYR A 670 55.77 -6.78 -48.38
C TYR A 670 56.69 -8.01 -48.34
N GLN A 671 56.17 -9.19 -48.65
CA GLN A 671 56.83 -10.48 -48.39
C GLN A 671 56.63 -11.51 -49.52
N ASP A 672 57.46 -12.54 -49.58
CA ASP A 672 57.23 -13.69 -50.47
C ASP A 672 56.25 -14.72 -49.88
N GLU A 673 55.96 -15.78 -50.64
CA GLU A 673 55.07 -16.88 -50.22
C GLU A 673 55.54 -17.63 -48.96
N SER A 674 56.81 -17.55 -48.60
CA SER A 674 57.36 -18.15 -47.36
C SER A 674 57.25 -17.22 -46.14
N GLY A 675 56.78 -15.98 -46.35
CA GLY A 675 56.74 -14.94 -45.32
C GLY A 675 58.04 -14.16 -45.16
N LYS A 676 59.02 -14.37 -46.04
CA LYS A 676 60.28 -13.61 -46.01
C LYS A 676 60.03 -12.17 -46.47
N PRO A 677 60.45 -11.14 -45.72
CA PRO A 677 60.32 -9.76 -46.16
C PRO A 677 61.17 -9.50 -47.42
N LEU A 678 60.58 -8.82 -48.40
CA LEU A 678 61.22 -8.48 -49.67
C LEU A 678 61.71 -7.03 -49.72
N ILE A 679 60.98 -6.13 -49.06
CA ILE A 679 61.30 -4.72 -48.86
C ILE A 679 60.76 -4.27 -47.50
N GLY A 680 61.18 -3.10 -47.01
CA GLY A 680 60.76 -2.57 -45.71
C GLY A 680 59.26 -2.27 -45.60
N ASP A 681 58.77 -2.31 -44.36
CA ASP A 681 57.40 -1.97 -43.98
C ASP A 681 57.04 -0.49 -44.25
N GLU A 682 55.75 -0.20 -44.28
CA GLU A 682 55.22 1.16 -44.11
C GLU A 682 54.36 1.24 -42.85
N VAL A 683 54.58 2.29 -42.04
CA VAL A 683 53.79 2.58 -40.84
C VAL A 683 53.10 3.94 -41.00
N MET A 684 51.80 3.99 -40.70
CA MET A 684 50.97 5.19 -40.78
C MET A 684 50.21 5.40 -39.46
N THR A 685 49.93 6.64 -39.10
CA THR A 685 49.19 7.00 -37.87
C THR A 685 48.14 8.06 -38.18
N GLY A 686 46.95 7.98 -37.55
CA GLY A 686 45.89 8.97 -37.74
C GLY A 686 44.77 8.87 -36.70
N GLU A 687 43.89 9.90 -36.66
CA GLU A 687 42.76 9.95 -35.73
C GLU A 687 41.83 8.74 -35.92
N VAL A 688 41.43 8.10 -34.82
CA VAL A 688 40.43 7.03 -34.86
C VAL A 688 39.15 7.52 -35.55
N GLY A 689 38.68 6.75 -36.54
CA GLY A 689 37.52 7.07 -37.38
C GLY A 689 37.83 7.91 -38.64
N SER A 690 39.06 8.38 -38.83
CA SER A 690 39.54 8.94 -40.12
C SER A 690 40.00 7.83 -41.08
N GLU A 691 40.05 8.11 -42.39
CA GLU A 691 40.36 7.10 -43.42
C GLU A 691 41.88 6.90 -43.62
N TYR A 692 42.29 5.68 -43.99
CA TYR A 692 43.63 5.31 -44.45
C TYR A 692 43.58 4.56 -45.79
N THR A 693 44.70 4.57 -46.51
CA THR A 693 44.95 3.73 -47.71
C THR A 693 46.40 3.26 -47.75
N THR A 694 46.63 2.08 -48.30
CA THR A 694 47.96 1.45 -48.51
C THR A 694 48.05 0.95 -49.96
N THR A 695 49.25 0.80 -50.52
CA THR A 695 49.43 0.46 -51.94
C THR A 695 50.37 -0.73 -52.18
N GLN A 696 50.06 -1.49 -53.23
CA GLN A 696 50.92 -2.54 -53.77
C GLN A 696 52.16 -1.89 -54.43
N LYS A 697 53.33 -2.53 -54.28
CA LYS A 697 54.59 -2.10 -54.90
C LYS A 697 55.00 -3.04 -56.03
N VAL A 698 55.97 -2.62 -56.83
CA VAL A 698 56.68 -3.47 -57.79
C VAL A 698 57.99 -3.90 -57.14
N ILE A 699 58.39 -5.16 -57.30
CA ILE A 699 59.58 -5.76 -56.67
C ILE A 699 60.30 -6.60 -57.73
N ASP A 700 61.55 -6.25 -58.03
CA ASP A 700 62.32 -6.88 -59.12
C ASP A 700 62.57 -8.37 -58.85
N GLY A 701 62.40 -9.20 -59.89
CA GLY A 701 62.52 -10.67 -59.80
C GLY A 701 61.30 -11.38 -59.20
N TYR A 702 60.25 -10.66 -58.82
CA TYR A 702 59.01 -11.20 -58.27
C TYR A 702 57.77 -10.64 -58.99
N VAL A 703 56.67 -11.40 -58.96
CA VAL A 703 55.33 -10.95 -59.36
C VAL A 703 54.40 -10.92 -58.16
N PHE A 704 53.44 -10.00 -58.13
CA PHE A 704 52.46 -9.91 -57.05
C PHE A 704 51.45 -11.07 -57.12
N LYS A 705 51.05 -11.58 -55.95
CA LYS A 705 50.12 -12.70 -55.77
C LYS A 705 48.80 -12.25 -55.17
N GLU A 706 48.82 -11.75 -53.93
CA GLU A 706 47.61 -11.41 -53.17
C GLU A 706 47.89 -10.39 -52.05
N VAL A 707 46.82 -9.76 -51.53
CA VAL A 707 46.87 -8.90 -50.34
C VAL A 707 46.00 -9.49 -49.23
N VAL A 708 46.59 -9.58 -48.03
CA VAL A 708 45.95 -10.10 -46.82
C VAL A 708 45.71 -8.93 -45.87
N GLY A 709 44.45 -8.72 -45.48
CA GLY A 709 43.99 -7.51 -44.77
C GLY A 709 43.32 -6.50 -45.70
N THR A 710 42.83 -5.39 -45.14
CA THR A 710 42.11 -4.36 -45.89
C THR A 710 43.05 -3.23 -46.31
N PRO A 711 43.34 -3.02 -47.62
CA PRO A 711 44.25 -1.97 -48.04
C PRO A 711 43.68 -0.53 -47.94
N SER A 712 42.43 -0.39 -47.50
CA SER A 712 41.78 0.88 -47.19
C SER A 712 40.70 0.67 -46.13
N GLY A 713 40.49 1.67 -45.28
CA GLY A 713 39.46 1.65 -44.23
C GLY A 713 39.64 2.80 -43.26
N LYS A 714 39.06 2.69 -42.06
CA LYS A 714 39.24 3.69 -41.00
C LYS A 714 40.30 3.27 -40.00
N TYR A 715 41.07 4.24 -39.49
CA TYR A 715 41.91 4.04 -38.31
C TYR A 715 41.03 3.59 -37.14
N VAL A 716 41.42 2.48 -36.50
CA VAL A 716 40.85 1.97 -35.25
C VAL A 716 41.91 2.03 -34.17
N LEU A 717 41.49 1.94 -32.90
CA LEU A 717 42.42 1.93 -31.77
C LEU A 717 43.35 0.70 -31.83
N GLY A 718 44.65 0.89 -31.60
CA GLY A 718 45.67 -0.16 -31.78
C GLY A 718 46.28 -0.19 -33.19
N ILE A 719 46.66 -1.38 -33.67
CA ILE A 719 47.38 -1.58 -34.95
C ILE A 719 46.53 -2.40 -35.93
N THR A 720 46.32 -1.86 -37.13
CA THR A 720 45.74 -2.55 -38.28
C THR A 720 46.84 -3.08 -39.21
N LYS A 721 46.76 -4.33 -39.65
CA LYS A 721 47.79 -4.98 -40.49
C LYS A 721 47.31 -5.26 -41.92
N VAL A 722 48.16 -4.94 -42.89
CA VAL A 722 48.00 -5.25 -44.32
C VAL A 722 49.29 -5.92 -44.82
N VAL A 723 49.19 -6.96 -45.65
CA VAL A 723 50.35 -7.71 -46.15
C VAL A 723 50.21 -7.98 -47.64
N TYR A 724 51.18 -7.57 -48.45
CA TYR A 724 51.26 -7.87 -49.87
C TYR A 724 52.23 -9.04 -50.11
N VAL A 725 51.75 -10.09 -50.79
CA VAL A 725 52.48 -11.35 -51.01
C VAL A 725 52.92 -11.46 -52.48
N TYR A 726 54.11 -12.01 -52.72
CA TYR A 726 54.75 -12.08 -54.04
C TYR A 726 55.40 -13.46 -54.33
N THR A 727 55.59 -13.78 -55.62
CA THR A 727 56.10 -15.06 -56.15
C THR A 727 57.33 -14.83 -57.04
N LYS A 728 58.39 -15.65 -56.95
CA LYS A 728 59.66 -15.45 -57.68
C LYS A 728 59.60 -15.93 -59.15
N ILE A 729 60.33 -15.26 -60.05
CA ILE A 729 60.47 -15.60 -61.47
C ILE A 729 61.67 -16.57 -61.73
N PRO A 730 61.56 -17.60 -62.60
CA PRO A 730 62.67 -18.49 -63.01
C PRO A 730 63.71 -17.84 -63.96
N ALA A 731 64.82 -18.56 -64.22
CA ALA A 731 65.94 -18.12 -65.07
C ALA A 731 66.01 -18.85 -66.43
N GLU A 732 66.92 -18.41 -67.31
CA GLU A 732 67.15 -18.93 -68.68
C GLU A 732 68.43 -19.80 -68.77
N GLN A 733 68.48 -20.69 -69.77
CA GLN A 733 69.54 -21.71 -69.95
C GLN A 733 70.29 -21.60 -71.28
N GLY A 734 71.53 -22.07 -71.31
CA GLY A 734 72.44 -22.11 -72.46
C GLY A 734 72.91 -23.52 -72.84
N LYS A 735 73.62 -23.64 -73.98
CA LYS A 735 74.00 -24.92 -74.59
C LYS A 735 75.42 -24.92 -75.21
N VAL A 736 76.08 -26.07 -75.19
CA VAL A 736 77.37 -26.34 -75.86
C VAL A 736 77.35 -27.67 -76.60
N ILE A 737 78.06 -27.79 -77.72
CA ILE A 737 78.24 -29.02 -78.50
C ILE A 737 79.75 -29.33 -78.61
N VAL A 738 80.12 -30.60 -78.46
CA VAL A 738 81.51 -31.07 -78.47
C VAL A 738 81.73 -32.13 -79.55
N HIS A 739 82.60 -31.84 -80.51
CA HIS A 739 82.95 -32.67 -81.67
C HIS A 739 84.32 -33.37 -81.48
N TYR A 740 84.47 -34.56 -82.06
CA TYR A 740 85.72 -35.32 -82.05
C TYR A 740 86.03 -35.79 -83.49
N GLN A 741 87.10 -35.26 -84.09
CA GLN A 741 87.39 -35.43 -85.52
C GLN A 741 88.87 -35.73 -85.77
N ASP A 742 89.21 -36.35 -86.90
CA ASP A 742 90.60 -36.46 -87.35
C ASP A 742 91.06 -35.28 -88.22
N GLU A 743 92.34 -35.27 -88.63
CA GLU A 743 92.92 -34.25 -89.52
C GLU A 743 92.21 -34.09 -90.88
N GLU A 744 91.43 -35.09 -91.28
CA GLU A 744 90.69 -35.15 -92.54
C GLU A 744 89.20 -34.78 -92.33
N GLN A 745 88.84 -34.32 -91.12
CA GLN A 745 87.50 -33.97 -90.63
C GLN A 745 86.52 -35.15 -90.56
N ASN A 746 87.02 -36.39 -90.51
CA ASN A 746 86.17 -37.55 -90.23
C ASN A 746 85.85 -37.59 -88.72
N SER A 747 84.57 -37.73 -88.36
CA SER A 747 84.16 -37.92 -86.96
C SER A 747 84.69 -39.24 -86.40
N LEU A 748 85.36 -39.17 -85.24
CA LEU A 748 85.87 -40.32 -84.48
C LEU A 748 84.90 -40.76 -83.35
N SER A 749 84.06 -39.84 -82.88
CA SER A 749 82.94 -40.09 -81.97
C SER A 749 81.76 -39.19 -82.38
N PRO A 750 80.50 -39.65 -82.19
CA PRO A 750 79.36 -38.76 -82.18
C PRO A 750 79.57 -37.58 -81.21
N ASP A 751 78.95 -36.47 -81.56
CA ASP A 751 79.02 -35.23 -80.80
C ASP A 751 78.31 -35.35 -79.44
N VAL A 752 78.71 -34.51 -78.48
CA VAL A 752 78.13 -34.47 -77.13
C VAL A 752 77.55 -33.09 -76.86
N GLU A 753 76.26 -33.02 -76.53
CA GLU A 753 75.61 -31.78 -76.09
C GLU A 753 75.68 -31.62 -74.55
N LEU A 754 75.91 -30.39 -74.09
CA LEU A 754 75.88 -29.96 -72.69
C LEU A 754 74.88 -28.81 -72.54
N THR A 755 74.19 -28.71 -71.41
CA THR A 755 73.24 -27.62 -71.09
C THR A 755 73.30 -27.24 -69.62
N GLY A 756 73.14 -25.95 -69.29
CA GLY A 756 73.10 -25.42 -67.92
C GLY A 756 72.51 -24.02 -67.89
N ASP A 757 72.41 -23.41 -66.70
CA ASP A 757 71.92 -22.02 -66.59
C ASP A 757 72.94 -21.06 -67.23
N ILE A 758 72.49 -19.91 -67.73
CA ILE A 758 73.41 -18.91 -68.30
C ILE A 758 74.40 -18.46 -67.21
N ASP A 759 75.67 -18.29 -67.59
CA ASP A 759 76.82 -18.06 -66.70
C ASP A 759 77.30 -19.26 -65.86
N ASP A 760 76.69 -20.45 -65.89
CA ASP A 760 77.28 -21.67 -65.30
C ASP A 760 78.49 -22.19 -66.10
N ILE A 761 79.42 -22.90 -65.45
CA ILE A 761 80.64 -23.41 -66.07
C ILE A 761 80.43 -24.81 -66.68
N TYR A 762 80.80 -24.98 -67.94
CA TYR A 762 80.90 -26.27 -68.63
C TYR A 762 82.34 -26.73 -68.79
N THR A 763 82.53 -28.03 -69.05
CA THR A 763 83.81 -28.60 -69.47
C THR A 763 83.56 -29.75 -70.45
N ALA A 764 84.26 -29.70 -71.58
CA ALA A 764 84.25 -30.73 -72.62
C ALA A 764 85.23 -31.85 -72.28
N GLU A 765 84.84 -33.09 -72.52
CA GLU A 765 85.70 -34.25 -72.29
C GLU A 765 86.78 -34.37 -73.38
N VAL A 766 88.03 -34.64 -72.99
CA VAL A 766 89.09 -35.06 -73.92
C VAL A 766 89.12 -36.59 -73.96
N LYS A 767 88.68 -37.18 -75.06
CA LYS A 767 88.53 -38.64 -75.18
C LYS A 767 89.77 -39.29 -75.84
N PRO A 768 90.27 -40.42 -75.32
CA PRO A 768 91.28 -41.22 -76.01
C PRO A 768 90.66 -42.00 -77.18
N PHE A 769 91.42 -42.17 -78.26
CA PHE A 769 91.07 -42.99 -79.41
C PHE A 769 92.25 -43.90 -79.77
N ASP A 770 92.00 -45.20 -79.95
CA ASP A 770 93.02 -46.16 -80.36
C ASP A 770 93.60 -45.79 -81.75
N ASP A 771 94.91 -45.99 -81.93
CA ASP A 771 95.72 -45.54 -83.09
C ASP A 771 95.79 -44.00 -83.34
N TYR A 772 95.22 -43.15 -82.49
CA TYR A 772 95.27 -41.69 -82.62
C TYR A 772 95.85 -40.96 -81.39
N VAL A 773 96.26 -39.70 -81.56
CA VAL A 773 96.70 -38.75 -80.52
C VAL A 773 96.01 -37.40 -80.74
N LEU A 774 95.74 -36.64 -79.66
CA LEU A 774 95.19 -35.29 -79.81
C LEU A 774 96.26 -34.37 -80.43
N LYS A 775 95.94 -33.75 -81.57
CA LYS A 775 96.82 -32.80 -82.28
C LYS A 775 96.49 -31.35 -81.98
N GLY A 776 95.21 -31.05 -81.73
CA GLY A 776 94.75 -29.68 -81.46
C GLY A 776 93.31 -29.63 -80.96
N ILE A 777 92.91 -28.42 -80.54
CA ILE A 777 91.57 -28.09 -80.07
C ILE A 777 91.18 -26.78 -80.77
N GLU A 778 89.99 -26.74 -81.35
CA GLU A 778 89.34 -25.51 -81.81
C GLU A 778 88.14 -25.21 -80.91
N GLY A 779 87.99 -23.95 -80.47
CA GLY A 779 87.09 -23.61 -79.36
C GLY A 779 87.72 -23.84 -77.98
N ASN A 780 86.92 -23.73 -76.91
CA ASN A 780 87.39 -23.81 -75.52
C ASN A 780 86.85 -25.07 -74.84
N VAL A 781 87.74 -25.97 -74.40
CA VAL A 781 87.33 -27.19 -73.65
C VAL A 781 86.81 -26.91 -72.23
N SER A 782 86.82 -25.67 -71.76
CA SER A 782 86.02 -25.23 -70.63
C SER A 782 85.57 -23.77 -70.83
N GLY A 783 84.43 -23.39 -70.26
CA GLY A 783 83.84 -22.08 -70.48
C GLY A 783 82.58 -21.86 -69.67
N LYS A 784 81.91 -20.73 -69.88
CA LYS A 784 80.57 -20.46 -69.34
C LYS A 784 79.51 -20.69 -70.42
N PHE A 785 78.37 -21.28 -70.04
CA PHE A 785 77.18 -21.33 -70.88
C PHE A 785 76.70 -19.90 -71.18
N THR A 786 76.39 -19.63 -72.45
CA THR A 786 75.83 -18.34 -72.89
C THR A 786 74.42 -18.50 -73.46
N ALA A 787 73.71 -17.39 -73.70
CA ALA A 787 72.41 -17.36 -74.37
C ALA A 787 72.44 -17.81 -75.86
N HIS A 788 73.60 -18.26 -76.36
CA HIS A 788 73.81 -18.78 -77.70
C HIS A 788 74.56 -20.12 -77.61
N ASP A 789 74.21 -21.07 -78.48
CA ASP A 789 74.90 -22.35 -78.62
C ASP A 789 76.40 -22.13 -78.94
N GLN A 790 77.27 -22.87 -78.25
CA GLN A 790 78.72 -22.82 -78.40
C GLN A 790 79.24 -24.17 -78.93
N GLU A 791 80.34 -24.18 -79.68
CA GLU A 791 80.93 -25.40 -80.26
C GLU A 791 82.41 -25.56 -79.85
N VAL A 792 82.84 -26.82 -79.68
CA VAL A 792 84.23 -27.20 -79.33
C VAL A 792 84.63 -28.43 -80.15
N THR A 793 85.71 -28.35 -80.92
CA THR A 793 86.18 -29.45 -81.78
C THR A 793 87.56 -29.93 -81.34
N LEU A 794 87.66 -31.21 -81.00
CA LEU A 794 88.92 -31.86 -80.65
C LEU A 794 89.45 -32.61 -81.87
N ILE A 795 90.65 -32.26 -82.32
CA ILE A 795 91.25 -32.73 -83.58
C ILE A 795 92.39 -33.71 -83.28
N TYR A 796 92.32 -34.91 -83.84
CA TYR A 796 93.23 -36.01 -83.58
C TYR A 796 94.04 -36.42 -84.84
N ALA A 797 95.28 -36.86 -84.63
CA ALA A 797 96.20 -37.32 -85.67
C ALA A 797 96.59 -38.79 -85.44
N LYS A 798 96.97 -39.49 -86.51
CA LYS A 798 97.29 -40.93 -86.44
C LYS A 798 98.68 -41.18 -85.85
N LYS A 799 98.81 -42.10 -84.90
CA LYS A 799 100.09 -42.40 -84.20
C LYS A 799 101.21 -42.75 -85.19
N GLY A 800 102.41 -42.24 -84.92
CA GLY A 800 103.56 -42.34 -85.81
C GLY A 800 103.65 -41.30 -86.95
N SER A 801 102.73 -40.33 -87.03
CA SER A 801 102.71 -39.26 -88.06
C SER A 801 102.98 -37.86 -87.50
N GLY A 802 104.21 -37.59 -87.07
CA GLY A 802 104.66 -36.29 -86.58
C GLY A 802 105.29 -36.34 -85.19
N THR A 803 105.50 -35.19 -84.56
CA THR A 803 105.95 -35.10 -83.16
C THR A 803 104.79 -35.41 -82.23
N GLU A 804 104.94 -36.41 -81.36
CA GLU A 804 103.92 -36.77 -80.37
C GLU A 804 103.91 -35.77 -79.20
N LYS A 805 102.71 -35.52 -78.64
CA LYS A 805 102.46 -34.50 -77.63
C LYS A 805 101.62 -35.06 -76.48
N GLY A 806 101.86 -34.53 -75.28
CA GLY A 806 101.05 -34.83 -74.09
C GLY A 806 100.06 -33.71 -73.81
N VAL A 807 98.93 -34.04 -73.16
CA VAL A 807 97.91 -33.07 -72.73
C VAL A 807 97.95 -32.92 -71.21
N LEU A 808 97.88 -31.70 -70.71
CA LEU A 808 97.71 -31.39 -69.28
C LEU A 808 96.40 -30.64 -69.06
N ILE A 809 95.58 -31.13 -68.14
CA ILE A 809 94.31 -30.51 -67.70
C ILE A 809 94.42 -30.11 -66.23
N VAL A 810 94.07 -28.87 -65.91
CA VAL A 810 94.05 -28.32 -64.54
C VAL A 810 92.64 -27.86 -64.18
N ASP A 811 91.97 -28.56 -63.27
CA ASP A 811 90.61 -28.23 -62.82
C ASP A 811 90.60 -27.50 -61.46
N TYR A 812 89.55 -26.72 -61.21
CA TYR A 812 89.29 -26.03 -59.95
C TYR A 812 87.83 -26.26 -59.54
N GLN A 813 87.57 -26.94 -58.42
CA GLN A 813 86.22 -27.42 -58.05
C GLN A 813 85.96 -27.37 -56.54
N ASP A 814 84.71 -27.49 -56.12
CA ASP A 814 84.34 -27.62 -54.70
C ASP A 814 84.39 -29.07 -54.19
N GLU A 815 84.10 -29.28 -52.90
CA GLU A 815 84.04 -30.61 -52.27
C GLU A 815 82.99 -31.57 -52.85
N THR A 816 82.04 -31.07 -53.66
CA THR A 816 81.02 -31.88 -54.36
C THR A 816 81.43 -32.22 -55.79
N GLY A 817 82.50 -31.61 -56.30
CA GLY A 817 82.93 -31.72 -57.70
C GLY A 817 82.30 -30.67 -58.63
N HIS A 818 81.64 -29.64 -58.10
CA HIS A 818 81.12 -28.53 -58.91
C HIS A 818 82.28 -27.60 -59.33
N PRO A 819 82.45 -27.29 -60.64
CA PRO A 819 83.55 -26.46 -61.11
C PRO A 819 83.40 -25.01 -60.65
N LEU A 820 84.45 -24.46 -60.05
CA LEU A 820 84.50 -23.09 -59.52
C LEU A 820 85.23 -22.11 -60.45
N LEU A 821 86.10 -22.61 -61.33
CA LEU A 821 86.73 -21.86 -62.42
C LEU A 821 86.84 -22.76 -63.66
N ASN A 822 86.93 -22.13 -64.84
CA ASN A 822 87.25 -22.79 -66.09
C ASN A 822 88.56 -23.60 -65.98
N SER A 823 88.53 -24.89 -66.32
CA SER A 823 89.72 -25.74 -66.38
C SER A 823 90.73 -25.26 -67.42
N GLU A 824 92.01 -25.23 -67.07
CA GLU A 824 93.10 -24.83 -67.97
C GLU A 824 93.67 -26.06 -68.68
N VAL A 825 93.77 -25.99 -70.01
CA VAL A 825 94.24 -27.13 -70.83
C VAL A 825 95.41 -26.69 -71.71
N THR A 826 96.47 -27.50 -71.70
CA THR A 826 97.75 -27.23 -72.38
C THR A 826 98.28 -28.47 -73.07
N ILE A 827 99.03 -28.30 -74.18
CA ILE A 827 99.52 -29.39 -75.03
C ILE A 827 101.02 -29.15 -75.32
N GLY A 828 101.90 -29.88 -74.61
CA GLY A 828 103.36 -29.80 -74.72
C GLY A 828 103.97 -30.95 -75.53
N GLU A 829 105.22 -30.82 -75.95
CA GLU A 829 105.94 -31.97 -76.55
C GLU A 829 106.34 -32.99 -75.49
N ILE A 830 106.38 -34.28 -75.83
CA ILE A 830 106.75 -35.31 -74.85
C ILE A 830 108.17 -35.03 -74.32
N ASP A 831 108.37 -35.28 -73.01
CA ASP A 831 109.53 -34.90 -72.20
C ASP A 831 109.74 -33.38 -71.94
N GLU A 832 108.87 -32.48 -72.42
CA GLU A 832 108.83 -31.08 -71.97
C GLU A 832 108.31 -30.99 -70.51
N ASP A 833 108.82 -30.05 -69.71
CA ASP A 833 108.44 -29.88 -68.30
C ASP A 833 107.17 -29.02 -68.15
N TYR A 834 106.35 -29.32 -67.13
CA TYR A 834 105.17 -28.52 -66.75
C TYR A 834 105.16 -28.16 -65.25
N GLU A 835 104.49 -27.06 -64.94
CA GLU A 835 104.18 -26.60 -63.58
C GLU A 835 102.76 -25.99 -63.54
N THR A 836 102.02 -26.20 -62.46
CA THR A 836 100.68 -25.63 -62.24
C THR A 836 100.62 -24.94 -60.88
N THR A 837 99.74 -23.94 -60.74
CA THR A 837 99.63 -23.13 -59.52
C THR A 837 98.20 -23.05 -59.01
N GLN A 838 98.02 -23.25 -57.70
CA GLN A 838 96.77 -23.02 -57.00
C GLN A 838 96.27 -21.57 -57.18
N LYS A 839 94.96 -21.39 -57.43
CA LYS A 839 94.31 -20.07 -57.48
C LYS A 839 93.62 -19.72 -56.17
N SER A 840 93.35 -18.43 -55.95
CA SER A 840 92.41 -17.96 -54.92
C SER A 840 91.02 -17.85 -55.54
N ILE A 841 89.97 -18.19 -54.78
CA ILE A 841 88.57 -18.15 -55.22
C ILE A 841 87.75 -17.48 -54.10
N ASP A 842 87.09 -16.36 -54.40
CA ASP A 842 86.38 -15.60 -53.37
C ASP A 842 85.18 -16.38 -52.79
N GLY A 843 85.07 -16.41 -51.46
CA GLY A 843 84.06 -17.18 -50.73
C GLY A 843 84.33 -18.68 -50.61
N TYR A 844 85.49 -19.16 -51.07
CA TYR A 844 85.91 -20.55 -50.97
C TYR A 844 87.37 -20.69 -50.48
N THR A 845 87.55 -21.25 -49.29
CA THR A 845 88.85 -21.61 -48.73
C THR A 845 89.42 -22.85 -49.43
N PHE A 846 90.67 -22.82 -49.88
CA PHE A 846 91.35 -23.99 -50.49
C PHE A 846 91.51 -25.15 -49.50
N LYS A 847 91.33 -26.38 -49.99
CA LYS A 847 91.37 -27.62 -49.21
C LYS A 847 92.54 -28.54 -49.58
N GLU A 848 92.60 -29.02 -50.82
CA GLU A 848 93.62 -29.97 -51.28
C GLU A 848 93.84 -29.94 -52.80
N VAL A 849 94.96 -30.49 -53.27
CA VAL A 849 95.24 -30.70 -54.70
C VAL A 849 95.47 -32.19 -54.96
N GLN A 850 94.91 -32.68 -56.06
CA GLN A 850 95.03 -34.05 -56.53
C GLN A 850 95.81 -34.07 -57.86
N GLY A 851 96.71 -35.05 -58.03
CA GLY A 851 97.66 -35.10 -59.16
C GLY A 851 99.00 -34.41 -58.87
N ASN A 852 99.96 -34.54 -59.79
CA ASN A 852 101.30 -33.96 -59.64
C ASN A 852 101.31 -32.54 -60.21
N VAL A 853 101.53 -31.53 -59.36
CA VAL A 853 101.56 -30.11 -59.78
C VAL A 853 102.75 -29.74 -60.66
N THR A 854 103.82 -30.54 -60.66
CA THR A 854 104.94 -30.47 -61.59
C THR A 854 105.24 -31.85 -62.19
N GLY A 855 105.77 -31.88 -63.41
CA GLY A 855 106.09 -33.14 -64.10
C GLY A 855 106.60 -32.91 -65.52
N LYS A 856 106.54 -33.96 -66.34
CA LYS A 856 106.79 -33.90 -67.78
C LYS A 856 105.53 -34.27 -68.55
N TYR A 857 105.35 -33.70 -69.74
CA TYR A 857 104.35 -34.17 -70.69
C TYR A 857 104.70 -35.59 -71.16
N VAL A 858 103.71 -36.47 -71.15
CA VAL A 858 103.78 -37.89 -71.55
C VAL A 858 102.66 -38.20 -72.54
N ASP A 859 102.74 -39.32 -73.27
CA ASP A 859 101.63 -39.78 -74.13
C ASP A 859 100.33 -39.92 -73.33
N GLY A 860 99.23 -39.38 -73.86
CA GLY A 860 97.94 -39.30 -73.20
C GLY A 860 97.69 -38.02 -72.41
N ILE A 861 96.90 -38.12 -71.35
CA ILE A 861 96.38 -36.99 -70.56
C ILE A 861 96.92 -37.07 -69.12
N THR A 862 97.57 -36.00 -68.69
CA THR A 862 97.90 -35.73 -67.27
C THR A 862 96.86 -34.78 -66.69
N ARG A 863 96.46 -34.99 -65.43
CA ARG A 863 95.40 -34.20 -64.79
C ARG A 863 95.80 -33.76 -63.39
N VAL A 864 95.46 -32.51 -63.06
CA VAL A 864 95.64 -31.88 -61.74
C VAL A 864 94.31 -31.22 -61.35
N THR A 865 93.89 -31.36 -60.10
CA THR A 865 92.59 -30.84 -59.63
C THR A 865 92.75 -30.17 -58.27
N TYR A 866 92.45 -28.87 -58.18
CA TYR A 866 92.45 -28.09 -56.95
C TYR A 866 91.02 -28.05 -56.36
N ILE A 867 90.88 -28.43 -55.08
CA ILE A 867 89.59 -28.59 -54.39
C ILE A 867 89.44 -27.54 -53.27
N TYR A 868 88.25 -26.96 -53.15
CA TYR A 868 87.94 -25.86 -52.22
C TYR A 868 86.66 -26.12 -51.40
N THR A 869 86.56 -25.49 -50.22
CA THR A 869 85.44 -25.54 -49.27
C THR A 869 84.78 -24.17 -49.17
N LYS A 870 83.44 -24.12 -49.12
CA LYS A 870 82.68 -22.86 -49.07
C LYS A 870 82.63 -22.25 -47.66
N ASP A 871 82.86 -20.95 -47.56
CA ASP A 871 82.82 -20.23 -46.28
C ASP A 871 81.37 -19.98 -45.80
N LYS A 872 81.18 -19.67 -44.50
CA LYS A 872 79.86 -19.41 -43.88
C LYS A 872 79.82 -18.07 -43.15
N GLU A 873 78.79 -17.26 -43.39
CA GLU A 873 78.53 -16.02 -42.64
C GLU A 873 77.83 -16.28 -41.29
N PRO A 874 78.06 -15.43 -40.27
CA PRO A 874 77.30 -15.41 -39.02
C PRO A 874 76.04 -14.52 -39.12
N GLU A 875 74.94 -14.97 -38.51
CA GLU A 875 73.70 -14.21 -38.43
C GLU A 875 73.81 -12.98 -37.49
N LYS A 876 73.02 -11.94 -37.78
CA LYS A 876 72.97 -10.68 -37.00
C LYS A 876 71.64 -10.55 -36.26
N LEU A 877 71.71 -10.16 -35.00
CA LEU A 877 70.55 -9.91 -34.13
C LEU A 877 70.20 -8.42 -34.07
N GLY A 878 68.94 -8.12 -33.83
CA GLY A 878 68.41 -6.80 -33.46
C GLY A 878 67.70 -6.86 -32.11
N ASN A 879 67.56 -5.72 -31.42
CA ASN A 879 66.98 -5.65 -30.08
C ASN A 879 65.66 -4.85 -30.07
N LEU A 880 64.74 -5.28 -29.21
CA LEU A 880 63.41 -4.67 -29.02
C LEU A 880 63.18 -4.36 -27.54
N THR A 881 62.61 -3.18 -27.26
CA THR A 881 62.12 -2.76 -25.94
C THR A 881 60.71 -2.18 -26.08
N ILE A 882 59.74 -2.67 -25.29
CA ILE A 882 58.38 -2.14 -25.22
C ILE A 882 58.09 -1.68 -23.78
N LYS A 883 57.85 -0.39 -23.61
CA LYS A 883 57.55 0.27 -22.32
C LYS A 883 56.05 0.47 -22.14
N TYR A 884 55.57 0.32 -20.91
CA TYR A 884 54.17 0.56 -20.52
C TYR A 884 54.11 1.69 -19.51
N GLN A 885 53.52 2.82 -19.87
CA GLN A 885 53.47 4.01 -19.00
C GLN A 885 52.17 4.80 -19.13
N ASP A 886 51.87 5.63 -18.14
CA ASP A 886 50.75 6.58 -18.22
C ASP A 886 51.11 7.89 -18.96
N GLU A 887 50.14 8.81 -19.04
CA GLU A 887 50.32 10.15 -19.62
C GLU A 887 51.36 11.02 -18.90
N LYS A 888 51.74 10.71 -17.65
CA LYS A 888 52.79 11.41 -16.88
C LYS A 888 54.17 10.77 -17.07
N GLY A 889 54.22 9.53 -17.57
CA GLY A 889 55.43 8.72 -17.68
C GLY A 889 55.67 7.76 -16.51
N GLU A 890 54.66 7.52 -15.66
CA GLU A 890 54.75 6.52 -14.59
C GLU A 890 54.60 5.11 -15.17
N LYS A 891 55.53 4.21 -14.84
CA LYS A 891 55.62 2.85 -15.40
C LYS A 891 54.54 1.93 -14.82
N LEU A 892 53.72 1.33 -15.69
CA LEU A 892 52.54 0.53 -15.32
C LEU A 892 52.80 -0.99 -15.27
N ALA A 893 53.78 -1.48 -16.02
CA ALA A 893 54.28 -2.85 -15.95
C ALA A 893 55.77 -2.89 -16.28
N GLU A 894 56.43 -4.01 -15.99
CA GLU A 894 57.77 -4.28 -16.51
C GLU A 894 57.83 -4.26 -18.03
N ASP A 895 58.94 -3.73 -18.53
CA ASP A 895 59.20 -3.50 -19.95
C ASP A 895 59.50 -4.85 -20.62
N PHE A 896 58.87 -5.11 -21.77
CA PHE A 896 59.19 -6.29 -22.56
C PHE A 896 60.49 -6.04 -23.32
N THR A 897 61.47 -6.93 -23.19
CA THR A 897 62.77 -6.83 -23.87
C THR A 897 63.15 -8.18 -24.49
N ASP A 898 63.64 -8.15 -25.73
CA ASP A 898 63.98 -9.36 -26.50
C ASP A 898 65.01 -9.05 -27.62
N SER A 899 65.72 -10.08 -28.07
CA SER A 899 66.77 -9.99 -29.11
C SER A 899 66.66 -11.15 -30.10
N GLN A 900 66.35 -10.88 -31.36
CA GLN A 900 66.09 -11.90 -32.41
C GLN A 900 66.85 -11.58 -33.71
N PRO A 901 67.02 -12.55 -34.63
CA PRO A 901 67.60 -12.30 -35.95
C PRO A 901 66.88 -11.19 -36.71
N ILE A 902 67.65 -10.32 -37.38
CA ILE A 902 67.10 -9.18 -38.14
C ILE A 902 66.13 -9.70 -39.22
N GLY A 903 64.93 -9.13 -39.28
CA GLY A 903 63.83 -9.56 -40.14
C GLY A 903 62.82 -10.52 -39.50
N THR A 904 63.06 -11.00 -38.27
CA THR A 904 62.05 -11.72 -37.46
C THR A 904 60.86 -10.79 -37.18
N SER A 905 59.62 -11.27 -37.10
CA SER A 905 58.46 -10.44 -36.74
C SER A 905 58.42 -10.11 -35.23
N ILE A 906 58.05 -8.88 -34.87
CA ILE A 906 57.89 -8.48 -33.46
C ILE A 906 56.54 -8.95 -32.87
N PRO A 907 56.47 -9.24 -31.56
CA PRO A 907 55.26 -9.72 -30.90
C PRO A 907 54.23 -8.60 -30.68
N LEU A 908 53.38 -8.36 -31.69
CA LEU A 908 52.37 -7.29 -31.68
C LEU A 908 51.34 -7.40 -30.54
N GLU A 909 51.12 -8.59 -29.98
CA GLU A 909 50.22 -8.77 -28.84
C GLU A 909 50.72 -8.07 -27.56
N GLN A 910 52.04 -7.86 -27.43
CA GLN A 910 52.62 -7.07 -26.33
C GLN A 910 52.17 -5.60 -26.37
N LEU A 911 51.70 -5.09 -27.51
CA LEU A 911 51.25 -3.70 -27.67
C LEU A 911 49.76 -3.50 -27.31
N ASN A 912 49.02 -4.59 -27.11
CA ASN A 912 47.58 -4.59 -26.79
C ASN A 912 47.30 -4.93 -25.31
N LYS A 913 48.28 -4.73 -24.43
CA LYS A 913 48.19 -4.98 -22.98
C LYS A 913 47.17 -4.05 -22.33
N THR A 914 46.47 -4.51 -21.29
CA THR A 914 45.44 -3.74 -20.56
C THR A 914 45.79 -3.58 -19.08
N PHE A 915 45.23 -2.54 -18.45
CA PHE A 915 45.52 -2.14 -17.07
C PHE A 915 44.22 -1.73 -16.36
N GLU A 916 44.05 -2.13 -15.10
CA GLU A 916 42.86 -1.78 -14.31
C GLU A 916 42.88 -0.29 -13.94
N ASN A 917 41.74 0.40 -14.10
CA ASN A 917 41.59 1.86 -13.95
C ASN A 917 42.36 2.72 -14.97
N TYR A 918 42.82 2.14 -16.09
CA TYR A 918 43.45 2.85 -17.21
C TYR A 918 42.83 2.45 -18.55
N GLU A 919 42.81 3.38 -19.50
CA GLU A 919 42.43 3.15 -20.90
C GLU A 919 43.63 3.37 -21.84
N PHE A 920 43.69 2.64 -22.96
CA PHE A 920 44.72 2.83 -23.98
C PHE A 920 44.53 4.20 -24.66
N LYS A 921 45.63 4.92 -24.94
CA LYS A 921 45.58 6.22 -25.63
C LYS A 921 46.31 6.23 -26.97
N GLU A 922 47.58 5.83 -26.98
CA GLU A 922 48.46 5.94 -28.15
C GLU A 922 49.71 5.04 -28.02
N ILE A 923 50.31 4.69 -29.16
CA ILE A 923 51.63 4.04 -29.25
C ILE A 923 52.62 5.01 -29.88
N LYS A 924 53.85 5.09 -29.35
CA LYS A 924 54.97 5.88 -29.88
C LYS A 924 56.18 4.98 -30.12
N GLY A 925 57.04 5.36 -31.07
CA GLY A 925 58.27 4.62 -31.41
C GLY A 925 58.07 3.37 -32.29
N PHE A 926 56.83 3.01 -32.64
CA PHE A 926 56.54 1.92 -33.57
C PHE A 926 56.93 2.31 -35.01
N THR A 927 58.01 1.73 -35.55
CA THR A 927 58.58 2.06 -36.87
C THR A 927 58.58 0.91 -37.88
N SER A 928 58.47 -0.34 -37.43
CA SER A 928 58.43 -1.56 -38.26
C SER A 928 57.79 -2.71 -37.47
N GLY A 929 57.23 -3.69 -38.18
CA GLY A 929 56.73 -4.95 -37.64
C GLY A 929 57.79 -6.06 -37.54
N VAL A 930 59.06 -5.78 -37.81
CA VAL A 930 60.17 -6.74 -37.69
C VAL A 930 61.33 -6.19 -36.84
N TYR A 931 62.17 -7.08 -36.29
CA TYR A 931 63.43 -6.71 -35.62
C TYR A 931 64.40 -6.13 -36.66
N THR A 932 64.89 -4.92 -36.43
CA THR A 932 65.78 -4.19 -37.37
C THR A 932 67.24 -4.21 -36.91
N ALA A 933 68.14 -3.60 -37.70
CA ALA A 933 69.55 -3.42 -37.33
C ALA A 933 69.78 -2.32 -36.27
N GLU A 934 68.75 -1.54 -35.94
CA GLU A 934 68.78 -0.49 -34.91
C GLU A 934 67.90 -0.94 -33.72
N ASP A 935 68.29 -0.53 -32.50
CA ASP A 935 67.54 -0.87 -31.28
C ASP A 935 66.16 -0.19 -31.28
N GLN A 936 65.08 -0.98 -31.26
CA GLN A 936 63.71 -0.48 -31.35
C GLN A 936 63.13 -0.23 -29.95
N GLU A 937 62.82 1.03 -29.63
CA GLU A 937 62.10 1.40 -28.42
C GLU A 937 60.67 1.86 -28.74
N ILE A 938 59.68 1.10 -28.25
CA ILE A 938 58.26 1.36 -28.41
C ILE A 938 57.67 1.72 -27.04
N THR A 939 56.80 2.72 -26.98
CA THR A 939 56.12 3.14 -25.74
C THR A 939 54.61 3.09 -25.94
N VAL A 940 53.92 2.26 -25.16
CA VAL A 940 52.46 2.23 -25.10
C VAL A 940 52.00 3.14 -23.96
N ILE A 941 51.16 4.14 -24.29
CA ILE A 941 50.72 5.17 -23.36
C ILE A 941 49.25 4.96 -23.02
N TYR A 942 48.95 5.03 -21.72
CA TYR A 942 47.61 4.86 -21.17
C TYR A 942 47.14 6.12 -20.43
N ARG A 943 45.86 6.44 -20.50
CA ARG A 943 45.21 7.46 -19.67
C ARG A 943 44.65 6.81 -18.41
N LYS A 944 44.87 7.40 -17.23
CA LYS A 944 44.21 6.96 -16.00
C LYS A 944 42.77 7.46 -16.00
N LEU A 945 41.81 6.58 -15.70
CA LEU A 945 40.40 6.95 -15.65
C LEU A 945 40.15 7.91 -14.48
N THR A 946 39.31 8.93 -14.69
CA THR A 946 38.94 9.90 -13.65
C THR A 946 37.46 9.81 -13.31
N GLY A 947 37.14 9.58 -12.04
CA GLY A 947 35.78 9.61 -11.52
C GLY A 947 35.34 11.01 -11.11
N LYS A 948 34.04 11.20 -10.93
CA LYS A 948 33.43 12.48 -10.56
C LYS A 948 32.37 12.31 -9.47
N VAL A 949 32.31 13.27 -8.55
CA VAL A 949 31.26 13.36 -7.52
C VAL A 949 30.65 14.76 -7.57
N ILE A 950 29.33 14.88 -7.68
CA ILE A 950 28.63 16.17 -7.53
C ILE A 950 28.04 16.28 -6.13
N VAL A 951 28.40 17.35 -5.41
CA VAL A 951 27.87 17.67 -4.08
C VAL A 951 26.92 18.86 -4.15
N ASN A 952 25.64 18.63 -3.85
CA ASN A 952 24.58 19.64 -3.83
C ASN A 952 24.19 20.05 -2.41
N HIS A 953 23.75 21.30 -2.22
CA HIS A 953 23.22 21.82 -0.96
C HIS A 953 21.89 22.54 -1.24
N ILE A 954 20.74 21.93 -0.90
CA ILE A 954 19.40 22.40 -1.29
C ILE A 954 18.41 22.46 -0.11
N SER A 955 17.37 23.29 -0.20
CA SER A 955 16.26 23.25 0.76
C SER A 955 15.27 22.12 0.47
N ASP A 956 14.41 21.81 1.44
CA ASP A 956 13.19 21.00 1.33
C ASP A 956 12.08 21.65 0.48
N SER A 957 12.32 22.85 -0.04
CA SER A 957 11.56 23.51 -1.12
C SER A 957 12.30 23.51 -2.47
N GLY A 958 13.44 22.84 -2.57
CA GLY A 958 14.24 22.75 -3.80
C GLY A 958 14.97 24.03 -4.18
N LYS A 959 15.20 24.95 -3.24
CA LYS A 959 16.06 26.13 -3.44
C LYS A 959 17.52 25.73 -3.28
N VAL A 960 18.36 26.05 -4.25
CA VAL A 960 19.81 25.91 -4.14
C VAL A 960 20.34 26.88 -3.07
N LEU A 961 21.03 26.35 -2.06
CA LEU A 961 21.58 27.12 -0.93
C LEU A 961 23.07 27.45 -1.11
N ALA A 962 23.79 26.63 -1.87
CA ALA A 962 25.11 26.93 -2.42
C ALA A 962 25.29 26.24 -3.76
N ASN A 963 26.10 26.83 -4.65
CA ASN A 963 26.50 26.24 -5.93
C ASN A 963 26.97 24.78 -5.74
N PRO A 964 26.59 23.85 -6.64
CA PRO A 964 27.10 22.49 -6.63
C PRO A 964 28.63 22.47 -6.70
N VAL A 965 29.24 21.55 -5.96
CA VAL A 965 30.68 21.30 -6.02
C VAL A 965 30.91 20.05 -6.86
N LEU A 966 31.50 20.21 -8.05
CA LEU A 966 32.03 19.09 -8.81
C LEU A 966 33.42 18.73 -8.24
N MET A 967 33.52 17.56 -7.65
CA MET A 967 34.77 16.94 -7.23
C MET A 967 35.22 15.92 -8.29
N SER A 968 36.52 15.74 -8.45
CA SER A 968 37.12 14.79 -9.38
C SER A 968 38.40 14.21 -8.80
N GLY A 969 38.63 12.92 -9.02
CA GLY A 969 39.84 12.20 -8.65
C GLY A 969 40.04 11.01 -9.58
N ASP A 970 41.14 10.28 -9.42
CA ASP A 970 41.39 9.10 -10.23
C ASP A 970 40.46 7.95 -9.77
N VAL A 971 40.02 7.08 -10.69
CA VAL A 971 39.14 5.95 -10.33
C VAL A 971 39.87 5.02 -9.36
N GLY A 972 39.21 4.71 -8.24
CA GLY A 972 39.75 3.98 -7.10
C GLY A 972 40.21 4.86 -5.93
N ASP A 973 40.47 6.16 -6.13
CA ASP A 973 40.84 7.07 -5.04
C ASP A 973 39.64 7.34 -4.10
N GLY A 974 39.90 7.62 -2.83
CA GLY A 974 38.86 7.97 -1.85
C GLY A 974 38.33 9.41 -2.00
N TYR A 975 37.04 9.61 -1.70
CA TYR A 975 36.43 10.93 -1.57
C TYR A 975 35.70 11.12 -0.24
N GLU A 976 35.65 12.37 0.25
CA GLU A 976 34.85 12.81 1.38
C GLU A 976 34.19 14.16 1.06
N SER A 977 32.93 14.31 1.44
CA SER A 977 32.13 15.54 1.29
C SER A 977 31.51 15.92 2.63
N ALA A 978 31.20 17.22 2.80
CA ALA A 978 30.64 17.73 4.05
C ALA A 978 29.36 18.56 3.82
N LYS A 979 28.47 18.53 4.82
CA LYS A 979 27.39 19.52 4.94
C LYS A 979 27.98 20.91 5.20
N LYS A 980 27.34 21.93 4.64
CA LYS A 980 27.56 23.34 4.99
C LYS A 980 26.56 23.76 6.07
N GLU A 981 26.76 24.89 6.74
CA GLU A 981 25.78 25.48 7.65
C GLU A 981 25.17 26.74 7.02
N PHE A 982 23.84 26.89 7.09
CA PHE A 982 23.10 27.96 6.42
C PHE A 982 22.17 28.68 7.40
N LYS A 983 22.37 29.99 7.59
CA LYS A 983 21.58 30.78 8.56
C LYS A 983 20.08 30.72 8.25
N GLY A 984 19.28 30.27 9.22
CA GLY A 984 17.81 30.14 9.08
C GLY A 984 17.35 28.82 8.46
N TYR A 985 18.26 27.85 8.30
CA TYR A 985 17.98 26.51 7.82
C TYR A 985 18.67 25.49 8.71
N LYS A 986 17.94 24.44 9.13
CA LYS A 986 18.56 23.28 9.79
C LYS A 986 18.78 22.16 8.79
N PHE A 987 19.86 21.41 8.97
CA PHE A 987 20.08 20.17 8.21
C PHE A 987 18.93 19.17 8.45
N LYS A 988 18.42 18.55 7.37
CA LYS A 988 17.37 17.53 7.39
C LYS A 988 17.99 16.14 7.23
N GLU A 989 18.59 15.87 6.08
CA GLU A 989 19.18 14.57 5.71
C GLU A 989 20.19 14.69 4.57
N THR A 990 20.92 13.59 4.30
CA THR A 990 21.83 13.47 3.15
C THR A 990 21.36 12.31 2.27
N LEU A 991 21.23 12.58 0.98
CA LEU A 991 21.03 11.56 -0.06
C LEU A 991 22.37 11.23 -0.71
N GLY A 992 22.60 9.96 -1.02
CA GLY A 992 23.89 9.47 -1.52
C GLY A 992 24.96 9.33 -0.42
N ASN A 993 26.09 8.71 -0.78
CA ASN A 993 27.15 8.40 0.18
C ASN A 993 28.11 9.58 0.31
N SER A 994 28.15 10.22 1.49
CA SER A 994 29.02 11.38 1.76
C SER A 994 30.52 11.07 1.69
N THR A 995 30.89 9.80 1.84
CA THR A 995 32.24 9.25 1.65
C THR A 995 32.17 8.04 0.71
N GLY A 996 33.26 7.76 -0.01
CA GLY A 996 33.33 6.62 -0.92
C GLY A 996 34.66 6.53 -1.66
N ILE A 997 34.68 5.79 -2.77
CA ILE A 997 35.75 5.81 -3.77
C ILE A 997 35.21 6.33 -5.09
N TYR A 998 36.01 7.07 -5.86
CA TYR A 998 35.66 7.53 -7.20
C TYR A 998 35.48 6.33 -8.14
N THR A 999 34.31 6.24 -8.78
CA THR A 999 34.01 5.25 -9.83
C THR A 999 34.09 5.87 -11.23
N SER A 1000 34.11 5.04 -12.28
CA SER A 1000 33.91 5.51 -13.67
C SER A 1000 32.55 6.17 -13.86
N GLU A 1001 31.54 5.68 -13.15
CA GLU A 1001 30.20 6.27 -13.09
C GLU A 1001 30.18 7.54 -12.22
N LEU A 1002 29.32 8.51 -12.58
CA LEU A 1002 29.11 9.71 -11.77
C LEU A 1002 28.42 9.36 -10.44
N GLN A 1003 28.98 9.87 -9.35
CA GLN A 1003 28.41 9.77 -8.01
C GLN A 1003 27.83 11.12 -7.57
N ILE A 1004 26.80 11.11 -6.70
CA ILE A 1004 26.10 12.31 -6.27
C ILE A 1004 25.85 12.25 -4.76
N VAL A 1005 26.03 13.39 -4.09
CA VAL A 1005 25.70 13.60 -2.68
C VAL A 1005 24.87 14.88 -2.55
N THR A 1006 23.66 14.78 -2.02
CA THR A 1006 22.76 15.92 -1.87
C THR A 1006 22.40 16.12 -0.40
N TYR A 1007 22.82 17.25 0.16
CA TYR A 1007 22.49 17.66 1.52
C TYR A 1007 21.21 18.50 1.50
N ILE A 1008 20.16 18.02 2.18
CA ILE A 1008 18.86 18.68 2.26
C ILE A 1008 18.73 19.43 3.59
N TYR A 1009 18.13 20.62 3.54
CA TYR A 1009 17.94 21.51 4.68
C TYR A 1009 16.49 21.99 4.76
N SER A 1010 15.93 22.16 5.96
CA SER A 1010 14.59 22.73 6.13
C SER A 1010 14.65 24.10 6.79
N ASN A 1011 13.82 25.03 6.31
CA ASN A 1011 13.57 26.29 7.01
C ASN A 1011 12.44 26.17 8.06
N LYS A 1012 11.87 24.98 8.28
CA LYS A 1012 10.70 24.78 9.14
C LYS A 1012 11.08 24.47 10.59
N ALA A 1013 10.33 25.06 11.51
CA ALA A 1013 10.42 24.90 12.95
C ALA A 1013 9.07 24.42 13.50
N THR A 1014 9.12 23.60 14.55
CA THR A 1014 7.94 23.13 15.27
C THR A 1014 7.97 23.68 16.69
N ILE A 1015 6.83 24.16 17.17
CA ILE A 1015 6.60 24.34 18.60
C ILE A 1015 5.51 23.36 19.06
N ARG A 1016 5.72 22.73 20.21
CA ARG A 1016 4.75 21.84 20.85
C ARG A 1016 4.17 22.53 22.07
N ILE A 1017 2.86 22.58 22.17
CA ILE A 1017 2.15 23.27 23.25
C ILE A 1017 1.51 22.20 24.14
N LEU A 1018 1.74 22.31 25.45
CA LEU A 1018 1.25 21.40 26.47
C LEU A 1018 0.30 22.11 27.42
N TYR A 1019 -0.81 21.46 27.75
CA TYR A 1019 -1.79 21.91 28.72
C TYR A 1019 -1.81 20.92 29.90
N VAL A 1020 -1.23 21.29 31.03
CA VAL A 1020 -1.00 20.38 32.16
C VAL A 1020 -1.41 20.96 33.51
N ASP A 1021 -1.71 20.11 34.48
CA ASP A 1021 -1.83 20.54 35.88
C ASP A 1021 -0.45 20.79 36.54
N GLU A 1022 -0.47 21.24 37.79
CA GLU A 1022 0.76 21.44 38.60
C GLU A 1022 1.56 20.16 38.87
N GLN A 1023 1.03 18.98 38.56
CA GLN A 1023 1.69 17.68 38.70
C GLN A 1023 2.24 17.17 37.35
N GLY A 1024 1.95 17.85 36.24
CA GLY A 1024 2.36 17.48 34.89
C GLY A 1024 1.41 16.52 34.17
N ASN A 1025 0.21 16.27 34.68
CA ASN A 1025 -0.79 15.46 33.98
C ASN A 1025 -1.41 16.28 32.83
N GLU A 1026 -1.56 15.67 31.65
CA GLU A 1026 -2.15 16.30 30.46
C GLU A 1026 -3.67 16.50 30.65
N LEU A 1027 -4.12 17.76 30.55
CA LEU A 1027 -5.51 18.19 30.76
C LEU A 1027 -6.30 18.37 29.46
N ALA A 1028 -5.60 18.65 28.37
CA ALA A 1028 -6.12 18.71 27.01
C ALA A 1028 -5.01 18.26 26.04
N PRO A 1029 -5.34 17.67 24.88
CA PRO A 1029 -4.35 17.14 23.95
C PRO A 1029 -3.33 18.20 23.50
N ALA A 1030 -2.06 17.81 23.46
CA ALA A 1030 -0.97 18.68 23.02
C ALA A 1030 -1.15 19.22 21.57
N GLU A 1031 -1.17 20.53 21.41
CA GLU A 1031 -1.11 21.19 20.09
C GLU A 1031 0.32 21.16 19.52
N GLN A 1032 0.44 21.24 18.19
CA GLN A 1032 1.67 21.61 17.49
C GLN A 1032 1.40 22.79 16.55
N LYS A 1033 2.38 23.70 16.43
CA LYS A 1033 2.39 24.75 15.40
C LYS A 1033 3.70 24.73 14.64
N ILE A 1034 3.61 24.85 13.33
CA ILE A 1034 4.76 24.87 12.42
C ILE A 1034 4.91 26.30 11.88
N GLY A 1035 6.15 26.78 11.79
CA GLY A 1035 6.48 28.07 11.19
C GLY A 1035 7.90 28.09 10.62
N ILE A 1036 8.34 29.25 10.13
CA ILE A 1036 9.68 29.40 9.55
C ILE A 1036 10.69 29.77 10.65
N ILE A 1037 11.88 29.16 10.63
CA ILE A 1037 12.98 29.45 11.56
C ILE A 1037 13.30 30.96 11.53
N GLY A 1038 13.19 31.61 12.68
CA GLY A 1038 13.38 33.05 12.84
C GLY A 1038 12.09 33.88 12.83
N ASP A 1039 10.95 33.36 12.36
CA ASP A 1039 9.66 34.06 12.46
C ASP A 1039 9.17 34.14 13.91
N LYS A 1040 8.30 35.11 14.20
CA LYS A 1040 7.70 35.28 15.52
C LYS A 1040 6.50 34.35 15.69
N TYR A 1041 6.35 33.80 16.90
CA TYR A 1041 5.13 33.11 17.30
C TYR A 1041 4.55 33.73 18.58
N GLU A 1042 3.23 33.57 18.72
CA GLU A 1042 2.49 33.83 19.94
C GLU A 1042 1.50 32.69 20.17
N THR A 1043 1.47 32.17 21.39
CA THR A 1043 0.53 31.16 21.85
C THR A 1043 -0.37 31.77 22.94
N GLN A 1044 -1.55 31.20 23.11
CA GLN A 1044 -2.47 31.51 24.19
C GLN A 1044 -2.91 30.20 24.86
N ALA A 1045 -3.40 30.30 26.09
CA ALA A 1045 -3.87 29.13 26.83
C ALA A 1045 -5.25 28.70 26.32
N GLN A 1046 -5.48 27.38 26.24
CA GLN A 1046 -6.80 26.83 26.02
C GLN A 1046 -7.68 27.04 27.26
N ALA A 1047 -8.99 27.27 27.07
CA ALA A 1047 -9.96 27.23 28.17
C ALA A 1047 -10.32 25.78 28.48
N ILE A 1048 -10.18 25.35 29.74
CA ILE A 1048 -10.42 23.98 30.21
C ILE A 1048 -11.37 24.05 31.40
N ASP A 1049 -12.51 23.36 31.33
CA ASP A 1049 -13.58 23.52 32.33
C ASP A 1049 -13.15 23.07 33.73
N GLY A 1050 -13.39 23.92 34.73
CA GLY A 1050 -12.90 23.74 36.10
C GLY A 1050 -11.39 23.95 36.29
N TRP A 1051 -10.68 24.58 35.34
CA TRP A 1051 -9.26 24.90 35.46
C TRP A 1051 -8.93 26.33 35.01
N THR A 1052 -8.01 26.99 35.71
CA THR A 1052 -7.49 28.33 35.40
C THR A 1052 -5.99 28.29 35.15
N VAL A 1053 -5.49 29.11 34.23
CA VAL A 1053 -4.05 29.23 33.97
C VAL A 1053 -3.34 29.75 35.22
N LYS A 1054 -2.33 29.04 35.69
CA LYS A 1054 -1.47 29.45 36.82
C LYS A 1054 -0.62 30.66 36.44
N GLU A 1055 0.12 30.52 35.34
CA GLU A 1055 0.92 31.56 34.72
C GLU A 1055 1.09 31.26 33.23
N THR A 1056 1.17 32.31 32.40
CA THR A 1056 1.57 32.17 31.00
C THR A 1056 3.08 31.92 30.96
N PRO A 1057 3.57 30.82 30.36
CA PRO A 1057 4.99 30.51 30.34
C PRO A 1057 5.77 31.58 29.56
N LYS A 1058 7.01 31.86 29.98
CA LYS A 1058 7.81 32.98 29.43
C LYS A 1058 8.13 32.83 27.93
N ASN A 1059 8.10 31.61 27.41
CA ASN A 1059 8.28 31.30 25.99
C ASN A 1059 6.95 31.15 25.22
N ALA A 1060 5.80 31.56 25.77
CA ALA A 1060 4.53 31.66 25.04
C ALA A 1060 4.59 32.66 23.88
N LYS A 1061 5.53 33.61 23.92
CA LYS A 1061 5.92 34.47 22.80
C LYS A 1061 7.40 34.29 22.54
N GLY A 1062 7.80 34.26 21.29
CA GLY A 1062 9.20 34.08 20.92
C GLY A 1062 9.42 34.13 19.42
N ASN A 1063 10.57 33.64 19.00
CA ASN A 1063 10.85 33.32 17.61
C ASN A 1063 11.02 31.81 17.49
N TYR A 1064 10.56 31.25 16.37
CA TYR A 1064 10.75 29.87 15.96
C TYR A 1064 12.25 29.55 15.86
N GLN A 1065 12.69 28.44 16.45
CA GLN A 1065 14.10 28.00 16.48
C GLN A 1065 14.32 26.69 15.72
N GLU A 1066 15.58 26.37 15.44
CA GLU A 1066 15.99 25.16 14.71
C GLU A 1066 15.59 23.88 15.49
N THR A 1067 15.82 23.90 16.81
CA THR A 1067 15.33 22.90 17.78
C THR A 1067 13.86 23.10 18.11
N GLU A 1068 13.11 22.00 18.28
CA GLU A 1068 11.71 22.07 18.74
C GLU A 1068 11.60 22.79 20.09
N GLN A 1069 10.60 23.68 20.22
CA GLN A 1069 10.37 24.45 21.45
C GLN A 1069 9.08 23.97 22.11
N THR A 1070 9.16 23.51 23.37
CA THR A 1070 7.98 23.16 24.16
C THR A 1070 7.48 24.37 24.96
N ILE A 1071 6.21 24.74 24.77
CA ILE A 1071 5.50 25.76 25.56
C ILE A 1071 4.54 25.01 26.50
N THR A 1072 4.71 25.14 27.81
CA THR A 1072 3.86 24.44 28.79
C THR A 1072 3.00 25.42 29.57
N TYR A 1073 1.70 25.39 29.31
CA TYR A 1073 0.70 26.07 30.13
C TYR A 1073 0.35 25.19 31.32
N VAL A 1074 0.67 25.69 32.52
CA VAL A 1074 0.35 25.04 33.79
C VAL A 1074 -0.97 25.61 34.33
N TYR A 1075 -1.88 24.75 34.75
CA TYR A 1075 -3.20 25.12 35.24
C TYR A 1075 -3.36 24.80 36.73
N LEU A 1076 -3.98 25.74 37.46
CA LEU A 1076 -4.58 25.53 38.76
C LEU A 1076 -6.01 25.01 38.57
N LYS A 1077 -6.40 24.00 39.35
CA LYS A 1077 -7.81 23.59 39.40
C LYS A 1077 -8.64 24.71 40.05
N GLU A 1078 -9.81 25.01 39.51
CA GLU A 1078 -10.72 26.02 40.07
C GLU A 1078 -11.29 25.57 41.42
N ASN A 1079 -10.58 25.93 42.49
CA ASN A 1079 -11.09 25.83 43.85
C ASN A 1079 -12.16 26.92 44.06
N LYS A 1080 -13.43 26.62 43.73
CA LYS A 1080 -14.60 27.34 44.24
C LYS A 1080 -14.50 27.40 45.77
N PRO A 1081 -14.30 28.58 46.40
CA PRO A 1081 -14.06 28.63 47.83
C PRO A 1081 -15.33 28.37 48.63
N ALA A 1082 -15.36 27.26 49.37
CA ALA A 1082 -16.05 27.25 50.65
C ALA A 1082 -15.26 28.14 51.62
N ALA A 1083 -15.95 28.87 52.52
CA ALA A 1083 -15.31 29.88 53.36
C ALA A 1083 -14.51 29.27 54.53
N ASN A 1084 -13.35 29.87 54.82
CA ASN A 1084 -12.64 29.65 56.09
C ASN A 1084 -13.42 30.22 57.27
N VAL A 1085 -13.31 29.57 58.44
CA VAL A 1085 -12.99 30.28 59.69
C VAL A 1085 -11.99 29.45 60.51
N GLU A 1086 -11.05 30.17 61.14
CA GLU A 1086 -10.17 29.81 62.25
C GLU A 1086 -10.96 29.28 63.49
N SER A 1087 -10.41 28.73 64.59
CA SER A 1087 -9.09 28.19 64.99
C SER A 1087 -9.24 27.58 66.40
N ASP A 1088 -8.27 26.80 66.92
CA ASP A 1088 -7.36 27.27 68.01
C ASP A 1088 -6.50 26.14 68.67
N THR A 1089 -5.40 26.57 69.31
CA THR A 1089 -4.59 26.00 70.42
C THR A 1089 -4.06 24.54 70.43
N THR A 1090 -2.72 24.47 70.30
CA THR A 1090 -1.75 23.65 71.10
C THR A 1090 -1.59 22.13 70.87
N GLY A 1091 -0.40 21.59 71.20
CA GLY A 1091 -0.27 20.12 71.33
C GLY A 1091 1.09 19.50 71.69
N ASN A 1092 2.21 19.93 71.09
CA ASN A 1092 3.60 19.51 71.42
C ASN A 1092 3.96 17.99 71.49
N GLY A 1093 4.59 17.48 70.43
CA GLY A 1093 5.72 16.54 70.52
C GLY A 1093 5.46 15.05 70.82
N GLY A 1094 6.47 14.21 70.58
CA GLY A 1094 6.49 12.78 70.94
C GLY A 1094 6.84 11.85 69.78
N GLU A 1095 8.02 11.24 69.82
CA GLU A 1095 8.51 10.31 68.78
C GLU A 1095 7.98 8.86 68.94
N ASN A 1096 8.14 8.11 67.84
CA ASN A 1096 8.76 6.78 67.78
C ASN A 1096 7.95 5.48 67.56
N THR A 1097 8.50 4.69 66.61
CA THR A 1097 8.51 3.22 66.46
C THR A 1097 7.23 2.41 66.11
N ASN A 1098 7.33 1.79 64.92
CA ASN A 1098 7.16 0.34 64.66
C ASN A 1098 5.77 -0.35 64.64
N ASN A 1099 5.29 -0.53 63.39
CA ASN A 1099 5.20 -1.86 62.72
C ASN A 1099 4.28 -2.96 63.31
N SER A 1100 3.16 -3.28 62.62
CA SER A 1100 2.93 -4.66 62.11
C SER A 1100 1.76 -4.83 61.12
N ASN A 1101 2.00 -5.72 60.16
CA ASN A 1101 1.19 -6.32 59.08
C ASN A 1101 -0.32 -6.62 59.30
N ALA A 1102 -1.13 -6.40 58.24
CA ALA A 1102 -2.22 -7.26 57.73
C ALA A 1102 -2.71 -6.71 56.35
N SER A 1103 -2.74 -7.47 55.23
CA SER A 1103 -3.85 -8.33 54.73
C SER A 1103 -5.08 -7.54 54.18
N ILE A 1104 -5.87 -7.92 53.15
CA ILE A 1104 -5.83 -8.99 52.12
C ILE A 1104 -6.88 -8.64 51.00
N THR A 1105 -6.68 -9.05 49.73
CA THR A 1105 -7.64 -8.97 48.58
C THR A 1105 -8.13 -7.54 48.16
N THR A 1106 -8.80 -7.25 47.02
CA THR A 1106 -9.69 -8.08 46.15
C THR A 1106 -9.63 -7.70 44.66
N TYR A 1107 -9.95 -8.68 43.80
CA TYR A 1107 -10.04 -8.70 42.34
C TYR A 1107 -10.59 -7.45 41.62
N ARG A 1108 -10.05 -7.18 40.41
CA ARG A 1108 -10.80 -6.64 39.27
C ARG A 1108 -10.79 -7.67 38.13
N SER A 1109 -11.91 -7.80 37.42
CA SER A 1109 -12.09 -8.72 36.30
C SER A 1109 -12.56 -7.95 35.06
N THR A 1110 -11.79 -7.95 33.99
CA THR A 1110 -12.25 -7.55 32.65
C THR A 1110 -12.65 -8.80 31.87
N LYS A 1111 -13.81 -8.75 31.20
CA LYS A 1111 -14.42 -9.89 30.53
C LYS A 1111 -14.50 -9.60 29.03
N ILE A 1112 -13.82 -10.41 28.22
CA ILE A 1112 -13.94 -10.41 26.75
C ILE A 1112 -14.38 -11.80 26.32
N LEU A 1113 -15.40 -11.87 25.47
CA LEU A 1113 -15.98 -13.06 24.84
C LEU A 1113 -16.64 -12.62 23.53
N PRO A 1114 -16.85 -13.52 22.56
CA PRO A 1114 -15.91 -14.55 22.08
C PRO A 1114 -15.74 -14.46 20.55
N ASN A 1115 -14.91 -15.31 19.95
CA ASN A 1115 -15.07 -15.67 18.54
C ASN A 1115 -14.78 -17.17 18.34
N ALA A 1116 -15.34 -17.79 17.31
CA ALA A 1116 -15.55 -19.23 17.24
C ALA A 1116 -14.87 -19.91 16.03
N GLY A 1117 -14.48 -21.18 16.23
CA GLY A 1117 -14.48 -22.20 15.18
C GLY A 1117 -13.40 -22.12 14.10
N GLY A 1118 -12.19 -22.60 14.38
CA GLY A 1118 -11.18 -22.93 13.37
C GLY A 1118 -10.36 -24.15 13.79
N SER A 1119 -10.55 -25.29 13.13
CA SER A 1119 -9.88 -26.56 13.49
C SER A 1119 -8.57 -26.75 12.71
N THR A 1120 -7.47 -27.10 13.39
CA THR A 1120 -6.63 -28.25 12.99
C THR A 1120 -5.53 -28.61 14.02
N THR A 1121 -5.32 -29.92 14.16
CA THR A 1121 -4.08 -30.69 14.46
C THR A 1121 -2.99 -30.13 15.40
N ALA A 1122 -2.59 -30.93 16.40
CA ALA A 1122 -1.52 -30.62 17.35
C ALA A 1122 -0.10 -30.96 16.84
N THR A 1123 0.91 -30.28 17.40
CA THR A 1123 2.19 -30.88 17.79
C THR A 1123 2.91 -30.01 18.82
N SER A 1124 3.63 -30.63 19.75
CA SER A 1124 4.34 -29.93 20.83
C SER A 1124 5.79 -29.61 20.48
N LYS A 1125 6.27 -28.39 20.77
CA LYS A 1125 7.69 -28.12 20.99
C LYS A 1125 7.87 -27.09 22.12
N VAL A 1126 8.75 -27.43 23.06
CA VAL A 1126 9.24 -26.57 24.15
C VAL A 1126 10.70 -26.21 23.83
N LEU A 1127 11.14 -25.00 24.25
CA LEU A 1127 12.51 -24.56 24.63
C LEU A 1127 12.62 -23.03 24.41
N PRO A 1128 13.51 -22.30 25.13
CA PRO A 1128 13.89 -22.40 26.53
C PRO A 1128 13.77 -21.06 27.31
N ARG A 1129 14.16 -21.03 28.59
CA ARG A 1129 14.28 -19.81 29.42
C ARG A 1129 15.73 -19.30 29.46
N THR A 1130 15.91 -17.98 29.30
CA THR A 1130 16.94 -17.12 29.93
C THR A 1130 16.47 -15.65 29.81
N GLY A 1131 16.59 -14.74 30.78
CA GLY A 1131 17.04 -14.86 32.17
C GLY A 1131 17.51 -13.49 32.72
N GLU A 1132 17.18 -13.17 33.98
CA GLU A 1132 17.80 -12.07 34.79
C GLU A 1132 17.58 -10.60 34.34
N GLN A 1133 17.61 -9.56 35.19
CA GLN A 1133 17.65 -9.38 36.66
C GLN A 1133 16.77 -8.17 37.10
N LYS A 1134 16.60 -7.94 38.41
CA LYS A 1134 15.84 -6.80 38.99
C LYS A 1134 16.76 -5.67 39.47
N ASN A 1135 16.22 -4.44 39.59
CA ASN A 1135 16.15 -3.59 40.82
C ASN A 1135 15.68 -2.16 40.44
N ASN A 1136 14.59 -1.61 41.01
CA ASN A 1136 14.47 -0.84 42.29
C ASN A 1136 15.12 0.57 42.21
N THR A 1137 14.62 1.69 42.78
CA THR A 1137 13.52 2.00 43.75
C THR A 1137 13.30 3.55 43.78
N THR A 1138 12.20 4.21 44.22
CA THR A 1138 10.88 3.79 44.76
C THR A 1138 9.71 4.55 44.04
N ILE A 1139 8.79 5.39 44.56
CA ILE A 1139 8.41 5.94 45.89
C ILE A 1139 6.86 6.16 46.02
N LEU A 1140 6.40 7.00 46.96
CA LEU A 1140 5.03 7.13 47.51
C LEU A 1140 4.34 8.45 47.06
N THR A 1141 3.01 8.72 47.01
CA THR A 1141 1.75 8.26 47.68
C THR A 1141 1.51 8.89 49.10
N VAL A 1142 0.31 9.21 49.66
CA VAL A 1142 -1.13 9.03 49.29
C VAL A 1142 -2.12 9.78 50.28
N PHE A 1143 -3.45 9.79 49.98
CA PHE A 1143 -4.65 10.13 50.84
C PHE A 1143 -4.88 11.59 51.35
N GLY A 1144 -6.10 12.03 51.73
CA GLY A 1144 -7.45 11.41 51.63
C GLY A 1144 -8.61 12.12 52.41
N LEU A 1145 -9.87 11.90 51.97
CA LEU A 1145 -11.23 12.13 52.56
C LEU A 1145 -11.49 13.14 53.74
N LEU A 1146 -12.57 13.96 53.64
CA LEU A 1146 -13.89 13.72 54.31
C LEU A 1146 -15.02 14.67 53.80
N LEU A 1147 -16.10 14.90 54.58
CA LEU A 1147 -17.47 15.28 54.16
C LEU A 1147 -18.16 16.39 55.00
N LEU A 1148 -19.34 16.85 54.53
CA LEU A 1148 -20.50 17.47 55.25
C LEU A 1148 -20.57 18.99 55.52
N THR A 1149 -21.33 19.68 54.64
CA THR A 1149 -22.47 20.61 54.92
C THR A 1149 -22.45 21.65 56.05
N ILE A 1150 -22.76 22.93 55.72
CA ILE A 1150 -24.02 23.65 56.07
C ILE A 1150 -24.06 25.03 55.35
N ALA A 1151 -25.23 25.69 55.28
CA ALA A 1151 -25.48 26.91 54.49
C ALA A 1151 -25.61 28.20 55.33
N CYS A 1152 -25.39 29.38 54.71
CA CYS A 1152 -26.42 30.45 54.60
C CYS A 1152 -25.95 31.79 53.95
N VAL A 1153 -26.79 32.31 53.06
CA VAL A 1153 -27.15 33.72 52.78
C VAL A 1153 -26.09 34.84 52.98
N GLY A 1154 -25.70 35.49 51.88
CA GLY A 1154 -25.10 36.84 51.86
C GLY A 1154 -25.32 37.50 50.49
N ALA A 1155 -25.80 38.75 50.43
CA ALA A 1155 -26.36 39.34 49.21
C ALA A 1155 -25.88 40.78 48.90
N ILE A 1156 -26.28 41.28 47.71
CA ILE A 1156 -26.46 42.70 47.30
C ILE A 1156 -25.33 43.41 46.49
N LYS A 1157 -25.78 44.03 45.37
CA LYS A 1157 -25.15 45.03 44.45
C LYS A 1157 -24.03 44.52 43.52
N ARG A 1158 -24.18 44.55 42.18
CA ARG A 1158 -24.48 45.65 41.20
C ARG A 1158 -23.28 46.58 40.91
N ARG A 1159 -22.75 46.52 39.68
CA ARG A 1159 -23.06 47.49 38.59
C ARG A 1159 -22.30 47.19 37.28
N ARG A 1160 -23.03 47.30 36.15
CA ARG A 1160 -22.67 47.88 34.82
C ARG A 1160 -21.24 47.66 34.29
N ALA A 1161 -21.03 47.28 33.02
CA ALA A 1161 -21.80 47.67 31.84
C ALA A 1161 -23.14 46.92 31.65
#